data_AF-A0A7Y5KU44-F1
#
_entry.id   AF-A0A7Y5KU44-F1
#
_cell.length_a   1.000
_cell.length_b   1.000
_cell.length_c   1.000
_cell.angle_alpha   90.00
_cell.angle_beta   90.00
_cell.angle_gamma   90.00
#
_symmetry.space_group_name_H-M   'P 1'
#
loop_
_entity.id
_entity.type
_entity.pdbx_description
1 polymer ?
#
loop_
_entity_poly.entity_id
_entity_poly.type
_entity_poly.pdbx_seq_one_letter_code
_entity_poly.pdbx_strand_id
1 'polypeptide(L)'
;MATLVDIRPAERIATLTAMGALLASTAGHMMLETARDALFLAKLPATTLPWMYLAIAALGLAITRLTPARKQSRTASLAMLLAAGVSIAFYAALRDPGPIGLYALFVWTGTFGAVVNVELWLLLGAAFDVGQAKRLFGLIGAGAVLGATLGALVARVVASTFGARELLVFAAAFFASAWLPARLLERRVAKIAAAFEEVRAEAAQRTSLYADLKNTARDPYLLDMGVFLVLGTVTLAFGDYIFKASMAAAFSGERLATAFATAYLAFNALSLVVQVALTGAALRWLGVKRALFVLPLLMIGEAAGVVVLPTLGAAIAMRATDGALRHSLHKTTSELLFLPLADADRRRAKPVLDLVTQRGGQALSAIAILILVELGATSRLLAAMAMLTGVGWVVAAARVGAPYVDAFRKRLRLGAIEIDERIPELDLGALEVIFAALNSSKDAEVMGALDLLSAQGRVRLIPALILYHPSKDVVLRALSLFVHAGRDDFLPITKRLLDSDDPEVRAAALRARSEVARDRRELEGWLGDSRPEIRATALVALASAHAIDDETARAQLRTMIRHEDAGVALAVIRAMGASPSPLFVDDLLAVAEGPFHGTVRAEAAIALGEIGATYPDESHRALPALLELLPLRHEGPGARAAIDRIGEPALVFLDRYLATTEARGPVAWAAVRALSDFDPSRVVPLMMRHLRSSPDGVVRYRCLKHLKRMLIEEPSLRIDKALLTEVARSTLRDALDLVELRVLVEKAQRERPTTAAAQLLLTLLGDKRSHAMGRVFILLSLLHPKEDFDRVARSLASKDARIRASSRELCHNVVSTELRDLLAVLIDDIGDDAKIERALGAERRRFATYEDLMHDLVRRSGELGAIARYHAKEIGMAVAEAPAPLGAQDSPFTHKVSGGTWSYTSEAHVAAP
;
A
#
# COMPACT_ATOMS: atom_id res chain seq x y z
N MET A 1 17.87 -10.06 24.58
CA MET A 1 17.25 -8.83 24.02
C MET A 1 17.44 -8.67 22.50
N ALA A 2 18.52 -9.17 21.88
CA ALA A 2 18.74 -9.11 20.42
C ALA A 2 17.79 -10.00 19.58
N THR A 3 16.98 -10.85 20.20
CA THR A 3 16.02 -11.76 19.55
C THR A 3 14.57 -11.27 19.53
N LEU A 4 14.26 -10.13 20.18
CA LEU A 4 12.91 -9.56 20.25
C LEU A 4 12.67 -8.40 19.26
N VAL A 5 13.74 -7.87 18.64
CA VAL A 5 13.68 -6.75 17.68
C VAL A 5 14.65 -7.08 16.54
N ASP A 6 14.17 -7.15 15.30
CA ASP A 6 14.95 -7.46 14.10
C ASP A 6 15.91 -6.31 13.71
N ILE A 7 16.96 -6.09 14.52
CA ILE A 7 17.97 -5.05 14.27
C ILE A 7 19.09 -5.59 13.40
N ARG A 8 19.18 -5.11 12.16
CA ARG A 8 20.22 -5.51 11.21
C ARG A 8 21.59 -4.96 11.63
N PRO A 9 22.71 -5.66 11.32
CA PRO A 9 24.06 -5.22 11.73
C PRO A 9 24.40 -3.79 11.30
N ALA A 10 24.01 -3.38 10.10
CA ALA A 10 24.22 -2.03 9.56
C ALA A 10 23.41 -0.92 10.27
N GLU A 11 22.36 -1.29 11.00
CA GLU A 11 21.42 -0.37 11.67
C GLU A 11 21.73 -0.18 13.16
N ARG A 12 22.57 -1.06 13.75
CA ARG A 12 22.85 -1.09 15.20
C ARG A 12 23.42 0.21 15.73
N ILE A 13 24.47 0.74 15.09
CA ILE A 13 25.15 1.95 15.55
C ILE A 13 24.18 3.13 15.56
N ALA A 14 23.39 3.28 14.49
CA ALA A 14 22.40 4.34 14.34
C ALA A 14 21.30 4.25 15.41
N THR A 15 20.81 3.04 15.65
CA THR A 15 19.74 2.76 16.62
C THR A 15 20.22 3.05 18.04
N LEU A 16 21.45 2.66 18.38
CA LEU A 16 22.06 2.94 19.69
C LEU A 16 22.37 4.43 19.88
N THR A 17 22.83 5.14 18.84
CA THR A 17 23.04 6.60 18.93
C THR A 17 21.72 7.33 19.09
N ALA A 18 20.68 6.95 18.33
CA ALA A 18 19.34 7.47 18.46
C ALA A 18 18.75 7.26 19.87
N MET A 19 18.85 6.03 20.38
CA MET A 19 18.40 5.67 21.73
C MET A 19 19.19 6.43 22.80
N GLY A 20 20.51 6.54 22.66
CA GLY A 20 21.38 7.27 23.58
C GLY A 20 21.09 8.78 23.63
N ALA A 21 20.80 9.40 22.47
CA ALA A 21 20.41 10.81 22.40
C ALA A 21 19.09 11.07 23.14
N LEU A 22 18.05 10.26 22.90
CA LEU A 22 16.77 10.38 23.59
C LEU A 22 16.89 10.11 25.09
N LEU A 23 17.66 9.08 25.48
CA LEU A 23 17.85 8.72 26.87
C LEU A 23 18.52 9.85 27.66
N ALA A 24 19.67 10.33 27.19
CA ALA A 24 20.42 11.37 27.88
C ALA A 24 19.67 12.71 27.90
N SER A 25 19.03 13.10 26.78
CA SER A 25 18.24 14.32 26.72
C SER A 25 17.02 14.27 27.66
N THR A 26 16.29 13.14 27.69
CA THR A 26 15.11 13.00 28.55
C THR A 26 15.50 12.91 30.03
N ALA A 27 16.63 12.26 30.35
CA ALA A 27 17.17 12.25 31.71
C ALA A 27 17.50 13.67 32.20
N GLY A 28 18.24 14.45 31.41
CA GLY A 28 18.55 15.84 31.73
C GLY A 28 17.29 16.71 31.87
N HIS A 29 16.31 16.51 30.98
CA HIS A 29 15.04 17.23 31.05
C HIS A 29 14.25 16.91 32.32
N MET A 30 14.16 15.64 32.72
CA MET A 30 13.47 15.24 33.95
C MET A 30 14.12 15.84 35.20
N MET A 31 15.46 15.89 35.25
CA MET A 31 16.17 16.54 36.35
C MET A 31 15.91 18.05 36.38
N LEU A 32 15.91 18.70 35.21
CA LEU A 32 15.62 20.12 35.08
C LEU A 32 14.18 20.45 35.46
N GLU A 33 13.21 19.61 35.08
CA GLU A 33 11.80 19.71 35.46
C GLU A 33 11.61 19.57 36.98
N THR A 34 12.28 18.58 37.58
CA THR A 34 12.25 18.40 39.05
C THR A 34 12.84 19.60 39.77
N ALA A 35 13.98 20.12 39.30
CA ALA A 35 14.64 21.30 39.86
C ALA A 35 13.75 22.53 39.76
N ARG A 36 13.19 22.78 38.56
CA ARG A 36 12.25 23.87 38.30
C ARG A 36 11.07 23.81 39.25
N ASP A 37 10.35 22.70 39.29
CA ASP A 37 9.11 22.59 40.04
C ASP A 37 9.36 22.79 41.54
N ALA A 38 10.44 22.21 42.07
CA ALA A 38 10.81 22.34 43.47
C ALA A 38 11.28 23.76 43.83
N LEU A 39 12.21 24.35 43.06
CA LEU A 39 12.74 25.69 43.34
C LEU A 39 11.68 26.79 43.17
N PHE A 40 10.79 26.61 42.20
CA PHE A 40 9.68 27.55 41.95
C PHE A 40 8.67 27.52 43.08
N LEU A 41 8.12 26.34 43.39
CA LEU A 41 7.04 26.20 44.38
C LEU A 41 7.52 26.30 45.83
N ALA A 42 8.84 26.23 46.08
CA ALA A 42 9.40 26.53 47.39
C ALA A 42 9.33 28.03 47.74
N LYS A 43 9.28 28.93 46.75
CA LYS A 43 9.32 30.39 46.97
C LYS A 43 8.13 31.15 46.41
N LEU A 44 7.42 30.60 45.42
CA LEU A 44 6.32 31.24 44.71
C LEU A 44 5.02 30.45 44.88
N PRO A 45 3.86 31.13 44.95
CA PRO A 45 2.58 30.45 45.10
C PRO A 45 2.19 29.70 43.83
N ALA A 46 1.53 28.56 43.99
CA ALA A 46 1.06 27.73 42.88
C ALA A 46 0.08 28.45 41.94
N THR A 47 -0.57 29.53 42.41
CA THR A 47 -1.43 30.41 41.60
C THR A 47 -0.69 31.08 40.44
N THR A 48 0.65 31.11 40.45
CA THR A 48 1.46 31.65 39.35
C THR A 48 1.76 30.65 38.23
N LEU A 49 1.52 29.34 38.44
CA LEU A 49 1.76 28.29 37.43
C LEU A 49 1.02 28.52 36.09
N PRO A 50 -0.26 28.96 36.07
CA PRO A 50 -0.98 29.19 34.82
C PRO A 50 -0.33 30.26 33.93
N TRP A 51 0.23 31.31 34.53
CA TRP A 51 1.00 32.33 33.81
C TRP A 51 2.25 31.73 33.14
N MET A 52 2.93 30.80 33.83
CA MET A 52 4.08 30.11 33.26
C MET A 52 3.68 29.19 32.10
N TYR A 53 2.56 28.48 32.22
CA TYR A 53 2.04 27.65 31.14
C TYR A 53 1.67 28.48 29.90
N LEU A 54 1.05 29.65 30.10
CA LEU A 54 0.74 30.58 29.03
C LEU A 54 2.01 31.12 28.36
N ALA A 55 3.02 31.48 29.15
CA ALA A 55 4.31 31.94 28.63
C ALA A 55 5.04 30.85 27.81
N ILE A 56 5.04 29.60 28.28
CA ILE A 56 5.59 28.45 27.53
C ILE A 56 4.84 28.24 26.21
N ALA A 57 3.50 28.32 26.23
CA ALA A 57 2.69 28.17 25.02
C ALA A 57 2.96 29.28 24.00
N ALA A 58 3.01 30.55 24.45
CA ALA A 58 3.28 31.71 23.61
C ALA A 58 4.69 31.69 23.02
N LEU A 59 5.72 31.41 23.84
CA LEU A 59 7.10 31.34 23.39
C LEU A 59 7.32 30.14 22.47
N GLY A 60 6.71 28.98 22.77
CA GLY A 60 6.72 27.81 21.89
C GLY A 60 6.11 28.09 20.52
N LEU A 61 5.01 28.83 20.45
CA LEU A 61 4.38 29.26 19.20
C LEU A 61 5.28 30.24 18.43
N ALA A 62 5.87 31.22 19.13
CA ALA A 62 6.80 32.18 18.54
C ALA A 62 8.03 31.50 17.92
N ILE A 63 8.67 30.57 18.66
CA ILE A 63 9.82 29.80 18.16
C ILE A 63 9.43 28.98 16.92
N THR A 64 8.24 28.36 16.93
CA THR A 64 7.75 27.57 15.79
C THR A 64 7.52 28.43 14.54
N ARG A 65 7.12 29.70 14.69
CA ARG A 65 6.89 30.64 13.58
C ARG A 65 8.17 31.29 13.06
N LEU A 66 9.12 31.59 13.96
CA LEU A 66 10.36 32.28 13.64
C LEU A 66 11.44 31.33 13.10
N THR A 67 11.33 30.03 13.36
CA THR A 67 12.30 29.03 12.88
C THR A 67 11.87 28.48 11.52
N PRO A 68 12.58 28.80 10.41
CA PRO A 68 12.23 28.23 9.11
C PRO A 68 12.47 26.71 9.09
N ALA A 69 11.51 25.96 8.53
CA ALA A 69 11.54 24.49 8.45
C ALA A 69 12.84 23.91 7.85
N ARG A 70 13.57 24.72 7.06
CA ARG A 70 14.83 24.38 6.40
C ARG A 70 16.05 24.27 7.36
N LYS A 71 15.98 24.83 8.57
CA LYS A 71 17.08 24.81 9.56
C LYS A 71 16.90 23.82 10.71
N GLN A 72 15.73 23.19 10.83
CA GLN A 72 15.30 22.49 12.05
C GLN A 72 15.94 21.10 12.27
N SER A 73 16.66 20.54 11.29
CA SER A 73 17.34 19.24 11.43
C SER A 73 18.85 19.34 11.67
N ARG A 74 19.41 20.55 11.83
CA ARG A 74 20.86 20.79 12.01
C ARG A 74 21.22 21.42 13.36
N THR A 75 20.25 21.56 14.26
CA THR A 75 20.38 22.33 15.51
C THR A 75 20.22 21.51 16.78
N ALA A 76 19.84 20.24 16.71
CA ALA A 76 19.56 19.43 17.91
C ALA A 76 20.80 19.28 18.79
N SER A 77 21.99 19.06 18.21
CA SER A 77 23.24 18.99 18.97
C SER A 77 23.61 20.34 19.59
N LEU A 78 23.42 21.44 18.86
CA LEU A 78 23.62 22.79 19.40
C LEU A 78 22.64 23.11 20.53
N ALA A 79 21.39 22.67 20.41
CA ALA A 79 20.37 22.82 21.46
C ALA A 79 20.76 22.06 22.73
N MET A 80 21.40 20.88 22.63
CA MET A 80 21.95 20.17 23.79
C MET A 80 23.07 20.97 24.48
N LEU A 81 24.01 21.53 23.73
CA LEU A 81 25.08 22.36 24.31
C LEU A 81 24.55 23.64 24.93
N LEU A 82 23.61 24.30 24.24
CA LEU A 82 22.91 25.47 24.75
C LEU A 82 22.21 25.13 26.07
N ALA A 83 21.53 23.98 26.16
CA ALA A 83 20.85 23.57 27.38
C ALA A 83 21.79 23.21 28.51
N ALA A 84 22.93 22.59 28.22
CA ALA A 84 23.98 22.41 29.21
C ALA A 84 24.46 23.77 29.74
N GLY A 85 24.82 24.71 28.84
CA GLY A 85 25.30 26.03 29.21
C GLY A 85 24.28 26.86 29.99
N VAL A 86 23.02 26.88 29.54
CA VAL A 86 21.94 27.61 30.22
C VAL A 86 21.61 26.99 31.58
N SER A 87 21.67 25.66 31.72
CA SER A 87 21.47 24.99 33.01
C SER A 87 22.59 25.36 34.01
N ILE A 88 23.85 25.45 33.56
CA ILE A 88 24.96 25.97 34.37
C ILE A 88 24.81 27.47 34.68
N ALA A 89 24.31 28.27 33.74
CA ALA A 89 24.04 29.68 33.98
C ALA A 89 22.95 29.86 35.06
N PHE A 90 21.87 29.08 35.00
CA PHE A 90 20.86 29.06 36.07
C PHE A 90 21.42 28.58 37.39
N TYR A 91 22.30 27.57 37.38
CA TYR A 91 22.99 27.14 38.59
C TYR A 91 23.77 28.27 39.27
N ALA A 92 24.52 29.04 38.48
CA ALA A 92 25.28 30.19 38.97
C ALA A 92 24.37 31.34 39.44
N ALA A 93 23.31 31.64 38.68
CA ALA A 93 22.42 32.76 38.93
C ALA A 93 21.42 32.53 40.09
N LEU A 94 21.05 31.27 40.37
CA LEU A 94 20.05 30.92 41.39
C LEU A 94 20.66 30.64 42.78
N ARG A 95 21.79 31.28 43.11
CA ARG A 95 22.33 31.26 44.48
C ARG A 95 21.43 32.03 45.44
N ASP A 96 20.98 33.21 45.02
CA ASP A 96 19.92 34.00 45.67
C ASP A 96 18.78 34.24 44.68
N PRO A 97 17.88 33.25 44.49
CA PRO A 97 16.92 33.32 43.41
C PRO A 97 15.80 34.30 43.75
N GLY A 98 15.76 35.41 43.00
CA GLY A 98 14.60 36.30 42.91
C GLY A 98 13.50 35.73 41.99
N PRO A 99 12.28 36.29 42.01
CA PRO A 99 11.13 35.78 41.25
C PRO A 99 11.39 35.65 39.75
N ILE A 100 12.08 36.63 39.15
CA ILE A 100 12.40 36.65 37.72
C ILE A 100 13.27 35.45 37.31
N GLY A 101 14.25 35.07 38.14
CA GLY A 101 15.10 33.91 37.87
C GLY A 101 14.31 32.60 37.87
N LEU A 102 13.33 32.47 38.77
CA LEU A 102 12.45 31.30 38.85
C LEU A 102 11.46 31.26 37.70
N TYR A 103 10.88 32.40 37.29
CA TYR A 103 10.06 32.51 36.08
C TYR A 103 10.86 32.11 34.83
N ALA A 104 12.08 32.63 34.70
CA ALA A 104 12.95 32.32 33.58
C ALA A 104 13.32 30.83 33.53
N LEU A 105 13.70 30.21 34.67
CA LEU A 105 13.95 28.77 34.75
C LEU A 105 12.71 27.97 34.34
N PHE A 106 11.52 28.41 34.77
CA PHE A 106 10.30 27.69 34.50
C PHE A 106 9.93 27.69 33.02
N VAL A 107 9.90 28.88 32.42
CA VAL A 107 9.62 29.07 31.00
C VAL A 107 10.69 28.42 30.14
N TRP A 108 11.97 28.54 30.50
CA TRP A 108 13.08 27.88 29.82
C TRP A 108 12.88 26.38 29.75
N THR A 109 12.68 25.72 30.90
CA THR A 109 12.56 24.26 30.98
C THR A 109 11.40 23.73 30.15
N GLY A 110 10.23 24.38 30.25
CA GLY A 110 9.04 23.98 29.49
C GLY A 110 9.17 24.22 27.99
N THR A 111 9.78 25.34 27.60
CA THR A 111 10.02 25.68 26.18
C THR A 111 11.07 24.76 25.57
N PHE A 112 12.18 24.52 26.28
CA PHE A 112 13.25 23.62 25.88
C PHE A 112 12.72 22.21 25.64
N GLY A 113 12.01 21.63 26.61
CA GLY A 113 11.45 20.27 26.48
C GLY A 113 10.54 20.14 25.26
N ALA A 114 9.74 21.17 24.99
CA ALA A 114 8.82 21.16 23.86
C ALA A 114 9.53 21.34 22.49
N VAL A 115 10.58 22.15 22.40
CA VAL A 115 11.32 22.38 21.15
C VAL A 115 12.24 21.20 20.85
N VAL A 116 13.06 20.80 21.82
CA VAL A 116 14.09 19.78 21.63
C VAL A 116 13.52 18.40 21.38
N ASN A 117 12.43 18.04 22.05
CA ASN A 117 11.76 16.77 21.76
C ASN A 117 11.32 16.72 20.28
N VAL A 118 10.72 17.79 19.76
CA VAL A 118 10.32 17.87 18.34
C VAL A 118 11.55 17.77 17.42
N GLU A 119 12.62 18.52 17.70
CA GLU A 119 13.85 18.48 16.89
C GLU A 119 14.49 17.09 16.86
N LEU A 120 14.56 16.40 18.00
CA LEU A 120 15.12 15.04 18.08
C LEU A 120 14.26 14.05 17.29
N TRP A 121 12.92 14.12 17.37
CA TRP A 121 12.04 13.25 16.59
C TRP A 121 12.09 13.56 15.09
N LEU A 122 12.27 14.82 14.70
CA LEU A 122 12.52 15.19 13.30
C LEU A 122 13.85 14.65 12.80
N LEU A 123 14.91 14.75 13.61
CA LEU A 123 16.22 14.22 13.29
C LEU A 123 16.19 12.68 13.15
N LEU A 124 15.44 11.99 14.00
CA LEU A 124 15.17 10.55 13.88
C LEU A 124 14.41 10.23 12.59
N GLY A 125 13.35 10.97 12.28
CA GLY A 125 12.59 10.81 11.03
C GLY A 125 13.42 11.06 9.76
N ALA A 126 14.49 11.84 9.86
CA ALA A 126 15.43 12.08 8.77
C ALA A 126 16.56 11.03 8.70
N ALA A 127 16.85 10.34 9.81
CA ALA A 127 17.95 9.38 9.91
C ALA A 127 17.57 7.93 9.55
N PHE A 128 16.28 7.62 9.58
CA PHE A 128 15.72 6.29 9.34
C PHE A 128 14.64 6.33 8.26
N ASP A 129 14.63 5.33 7.38
CA ASP A 129 13.56 5.16 6.39
C ASP A 129 12.25 4.66 7.04
N VAL A 130 11.16 4.63 6.26
CA VAL A 130 9.83 4.25 6.77
C VAL A 130 9.77 2.81 7.29
N GLY A 131 10.51 1.88 6.67
CA GLY A 131 10.56 0.48 7.11
C GLY A 131 11.37 0.31 8.40
N GLN A 132 12.52 1.00 8.49
CA GLN A 132 13.34 1.10 9.69
C GLN A 132 12.57 1.75 10.84
N ALA A 133 11.82 2.83 10.57
CA ALA A 133 11.04 3.51 11.59
C ALA A 133 9.97 2.61 12.21
N LYS A 134 9.20 1.86 11.40
CA LYS A 134 8.17 0.92 11.88
C LYS A 134 8.74 -0.13 12.83
N ARG A 135 9.97 -0.60 12.61
CA ARG A 135 10.61 -1.64 13.40
C ARG A 135 11.41 -1.11 14.60
N LEU A 136 12.11 0.01 14.44
CA LEU A 136 13.12 0.49 15.39
C LEU A 136 12.61 1.61 16.31
N PHE A 137 11.56 2.36 15.94
CA PHE A 137 11.10 3.50 16.75
C PHE A 137 10.50 3.09 18.09
N GLY A 138 9.94 1.88 18.19
CA GLY A 138 9.50 1.33 19.48
C GLY A 138 10.66 1.19 20.47
N LEU A 139 11.79 0.65 20.01
CA LEU A 139 13.00 0.49 20.81
C LEU A 139 13.71 1.83 21.08
N ILE A 140 13.85 2.67 20.06
CA ILE A 140 14.44 4.01 20.18
C ILE A 140 13.62 4.86 21.16
N GLY A 141 12.29 4.83 21.05
CA GLY A 141 11.37 5.53 21.93
C GLY A 141 11.39 5.01 23.37
N ALA A 142 11.66 3.72 23.59
CA ALA A 142 11.88 3.19 24.94
C ALA A 142 13.10 3.84 25.62
N GLY A 143 14.09 4.30 24.84
CA GLY A 143 15.21 5.11 25.34
C GLY A 143 14.75 6.38 26.06
N ALA A 144 13.69 7.05 25.59
CA ALA A 144 13.16 8.25 26.25
C ALA A 144 12.56 7.93 27.62
N VAL A 145 11.79 6.86 27.75
CA VAL A 145 11.16 6.47 29.03
C VAL A 145 12.19 5.92 30.03
N LEU A 146 13.18 5.17 29.54
CA LEU A 146 14.35 4.79 30.34
C LEU A 146 15.12 6.02 30.82
N GLY A 147 15.31 7.01 29.95
CA GLY A 147 15.93 8.30 30.29
C GLY A 147 15.16 9.06 31.36
N ALA A 148 13.84 9.19 31.22
CA ALA A 148 12.98 9.81 32.22
C ALA A 148 13.07 9.10 33.59
N THR A 149 13.05 7.77 33.58
CA THR A 149 13.18 6.96 34.81
C THR A 149 14.55 7.15 35.47
N LEU A 150 15.63 7.11 34.67
CA LEU A 150 16.99 7.33 35.15
C LEU A 150 17.16 8.76 35.69
N GLY A 151 16.67 9.76 34.97
CA GLY A 151 16.71 11.16 35.38
C GLY A 151 15.97 11.39 36.70
N ALA A 152 14.78 10.80 36.87
CA ALA A 152 14.03 10.88 38.13
C ALA A 152 14.73 10.15 39.28
N LEU A 153 15.38 9.00 39.02
CA LEU A 153 16.17 8.27 40.00
C LEU A 153 17.37 9.10 40.49
N VAL A 154 18.15 9.64 39.56
CA VAL A 154 19.29 10.52 39.89
C VAL A 154 18.78 11.77 40.58
N ALA A 155 17.66 12.35 40.13
CA ALA A 155 17.07 13.51 40.78
C ALA A 155 16.68 13.23 42.24
N ARG A 156 16.14 12.04 42.53
CA ARG A 156 15.78 11.65 43.90
C ARG A 156 17.01 11.57 44.79
N VAL A 157 18.08 10.92 44.31
CA VAL A 157 19.35 10.80 45.05
C VAL A 157 19.93 12.19 45.29
N VAL A 158 20.15 12.97 44.24
CA VAL A 158 20.77 14.29 44.32
C VAL A 158 19.94 15.26 45.16
N ALA A 159 18.60 15.29 45.00
CA ALA A 159 17.74 16.15 45.80
C ALA A 159 17.79 15.79 47.29
N SER A 160 17.94 14.50 47.63
CA SER A 160 18.03 14.05 49.03
C SER A 160 19.38 14.32 49.70
N THR A 161 20.46 14.48 48.92
CA THR A 161 21.82 14.64 49.46
C THR A 161 22.39 16.04 49.29
N PHE A 162 22.03 16.75 48.22
CA PHE A 162 22.63 18.03 47.83
C PHE A 162 21.59 19.15 47.57
N GLY A 163 20.29 18.82 47.58
CA GLY A 163 19.21 19.77 47.36
C GLY A 163 18.87 20.04 45.89
N ALA A 164 17.81 20.84 45.67
CA ALA A 164 17.19 21.02 44.36
C ALA A 164 18.05 21.82 43.35
N ARG A 165 18.92 22.72 43.83
CA ARG A 165 19.75 23.57 42.95
C ARG A 165 20.80 22.74 42.22
N GLU A 166 21.38 21.75 42.89
CA GLU A 166 22.48 20.94 42.33
C GLU A 166 21.99 20.04 41.18
N LEU A 167 20.70 19.74 41.11
CA LEU A 167 20.07 19.08 39.96
C LEU A 167 20.36 19.78 38.62
N LEU A 168 20.56 21.10 38.61
CA LEU A 168 20.86 21.87 37.40
C LEU A 168 22.23 21.49 36.80
N VAL A 169 23.21 21.18 37.66
CA VAL A 169 24.56 20.76 37.22
C VAL A 169 24.50 19.36 36.62
N PHE A 170 23.77 18.44 37.26
CA PHE A 170 23.60 17.10 36.71
C PHE A 170 22.76 17.09 35.43
N ALA A 171 21.71 17.92 35.36
CA ALA A 171 20.96 18.12 34.12
C ALA A 171 21.88 18.60 32.99
N ALA A 172 22.78 19.56 33.27
CA ALA A 172 23.77 20.02 32.32
C ALA A 172 24.73 18.91 31.86
N ALA A 173 25.17 18.04 32.77
CA ALA A 173 26.02 16.89 32.44
C ALA A 173 25.31 15.90 31.50
N PHE A 174 24.02 15.63 31.72
CA PHE A 174 23.22 14.78 30.85
C PHE A 174 22.95 15.43 29.48
N PHE A 175 22.73 16.74 29.41
CA PHE A 175 22.64 17.43 28.12
C PHE A 175 23.99 17.44 27.37
N ALA A 176 25.09 17.65 28.08
CA ALA A 176 26.44 17.57 27.50
C ALA A 176 26.74 16.16 26.98
N SER A 177 26.31 15.10 27.67
CA SER A 177 26.47 13.73 27.19
C SER A 177 25.55 13.39 26.01
N ALA A 178 24.36 14.02 25.92
CA ALA A 178 23.44 13.90 24.79
C ALA A 178 23.97 14.57 23.50
N TRP A 179 24.91 15.50 23.61
CA TRP A 179 25.49 16.20 22.46
C TRP A 179 26.14 15.26 21.45
N LEU A 180 27.01 14.35 21.91
CA LEU A 180 27.76 13.45 21.03
C LEU A 180 26.84 12.56 20.17
N PRO A 181 25.89 11.80 20.75
CA PRO A 181 24.98 10.97 19.95
C PRO A 181 24.07 11.80 19.03
N ALA A 182 23.60 12.97 19.46
CA ALA A 182 22.85 13.89 18.60
C ALA A 182 23.69 14.39 17.42
N ARG A 183 24.96 14.74 17.65
CA ARG A 183 25.90 15.20 16.62
C ARG A 183 26.23 14.10 15.62
N LEU A 184 26.41 12.86 16.08
CA LEU A 184 26.63 11.71 15.20
C LEU A 184 25.42 11.45 14.30
N LEU A 185 24.21 11.60 14.84
CA LEU A 185 22.97 11.46 14.09
C LEU A 185 22.80 12.59 13.05
N GLU A 186 23.10 13.84 13.42
CA GLU A 186 23.14 14.96 12.48
C GLU A 186 24.17 14.77 11.36
N ARG A 187 25.36 14.25 11.65
CA ARG A 187 26.37 13.96 10.62
C ARG A 187 25.87 12.90 9.63
N ARG A 188 25.18 11.87 10.13
CA ARG A 188 24.54 10.84 9.29
C ARG A 188 23.47 11.48 8.40
N VAL A 189 22.57 12.29 8.98
CA VAL A 189 21.53 12.99 8.22
C VAL A 189 22.13 13.98 7.22
N ALA A 190 23.20 14.69 7.57
CA ALA A 190 23.89 15.60 6.65
C ALA A 190 24.54 14.85 5.48
N LYS A 191 25.12 13.67 5.72
CA LYS A 191 25.62 12.79 4.64
C LYS A 191 24.49 12.31 3.72
N ILE A 192 23.33 12.00 4.29
CA ILE A 192 22.14 11.62 3.51
C ILE A 192 21.61 12.84 2.75
N ALA A 193 21.48 14.00 3.38
CA ALA A 193 20.89 15.21 2.81
C ALA A 193 21.76 15.88 1.73
N ALA A 194 23.08 15.86 1.90
CA ALA A 194 24.03 16.37 0.90
C ALA A 194 23.97 15.60 -0.43
N ALA A 195 23.39 14.38 -0.43
CA ALA A 195 23.13 13.60 -1.63
C ALA A 195 21.78 13.93 -2.31
N PHE A 196 20.99 14.88 -1.80
CA PHE A 196 19.64 15.20 -2.29
C PHE A 196 19.27 16.72 -2.20
N GLU A 197 20.27 17.62 -2.10
CA GLU A 197 20.07 18.98 -1.56
C GLU A 197 19.36 19.97 -2.52
N GLU A 198 19.23 19.69 -3.82
CA GLU A 198 18.57 20.60 -4.77
C GLU A 198 17.05 20.39 -4.93
N VAL A 199 16.52 19.21 -4.62
CA VAL A 199 15.11 18.83 -4.90
C VAL A 199 14.13 19.33 -3.82
N ARG A 200 14.60 19.48 -2.58
CA ARG A 200 13.76 19.82 -1.42
C ARG A 200 13.40 21.30 -1.32
N ALA A 201 14.09 22.18 -2.04
CA ALA A 201 13.97 23.63 -1.92
C ALA A 201 12.65 24.19 -2.49
N GLU A 202 12.06 23.52 -3.49
CA GLU A 202 10.81 23.98 -4.13
C GLU A 202 9.53 23.42 -3.49
N ALA A 203 9.57 22.22 -2.92
CA ALA A 203 8.40 21.60 -2.30
C ALA A 203 7.98 22.28 -0.99
N ALA A 204 8.93 22.91 -0.29
CA ALA A 204 8.68 23.58 0.99
C ALA A 204 8.08 25.00 0.86
N GLN A 205 8.02 25.57 -0.35
CA GLN A 205 7.56 26.95 -0.57
C GLN A 205 6.05 27.09 -0.85
N ARG A 206 5.26 25.99 -0.85
CA ARG A 206 3.85 26.04 -1.33
C ARG A 206 2.74 25.67 -0.34
N THR A 207 3.03 25.39 0.94
CA THR A 207 1.98 25.08 1.92
C THR A 207 1.75 26.24 2.90
N SER A 208 0.62 26.92 2.73
CA SER A 208 0.13 27.90 3.70
C SER A 208 -0.51 27.16 4.87
N LEU A 209 0.04 27.33 6.08
CA LEU A 209 -0.51 26.78 7.34
C LEU A 209 -2.00 27.13 7.53
N TYR A 210 -2.43 28.29 7.02
CA TYR A 210 -3.83 28.70 7.06
C TYR A 210 -4.72 27.83 6.15
N ALA A 211 -4.23 27.47 4.95
CA ALA A 211 -4.94 26.57 4.05
C ALA A 211 -5.04 25.16 4.63
N ASP A 212 -3.96 24.65 5.24
CA ASP A 212 -3.96 23.33 5.88
C ASP A 212 -4.85 23.28 7.12
N LEU A 213 -4.87 24.35 7.94
CA LEU A 213 -5.80 24.48 9.06
C LEU A 213 -7.26 24.54 8.60
N LYS A 214 -7.56 25.33 7.56
CA LYS A 214 -8.91 25.44 6.99
C LYS A 214 -9.39 24.11 6.40
N ASN A 215 -8.50 23.37 5.73
CA ASN A 215 -8.82 22.06 5.15
C ASN A 215 -9.01 21.00 6.25
N THR A 216 -8.18 21.02 7.31
CA THR A 216 -8.32 20.15 8.48
C THR A 216 -9.65 20.39 9.19
N ALA A 217 -10.05 21.65 9.37
CA ALA A 217 -11.31 22.01 10.02
C ALA A 217 -12.57 21.67 9.20
N ARG A 218 -12.42 21.41 7.89
CA ARG A 218 -13.53 21.01 7.00
C ARG A 218 -13.79 19.51 6.99
N ASP A 219 -12.81 18.70 7.40
CA ASP A 219 -12.97 17.25 7.50
C ASP A 219 -13.54 16.91 8.89
N PRO A 220 -14.77 16.35 8.97
CA PRO A 220 -15.41 16.02 10.25
C PRO A 220 -14.58 15.08 11.11
N TYR A 221 -13.87 14.13 10.50
CA TYR A 221 -13.04 13.16 11.23
C TYR A 221 -11.81 13.83 11.84
N LEU A 222 -11.14 14.71 11.09
CA LEU A 222 -9.97 15.45 11.59
C LEU A 222 -10.36 16.46 12.68
N LEU A 223 -11.54 17.06 12.57
CA LEU A 223 -12.08 17.93 13.61
C LEU A 223 -12.36 17.16 14.90
N ASP A 224 -13.07 16.02 14.82
CA ASP A 224 -13.34 15.17 16.00
C ASP A 224 -12.04 14.67 16.65
N MET A 225 -11.04 14.32 15.84
CA MET A 225 -9.71 13.95 16.34
C MET A 225 -9.00 15.12 17.03
N GLY A 226 -9.08 16.33 16.47
CA GLY A 226 -8.55 17.54 17.11
C GLY A 226 -9.23 17.85 18.45
N VAL A 227 -10.56 17.74 18.51
CA VAL A 227 -11.32 17.92 19.75
C VAL A 227 -10.93 16.87 20.80
N PHE A 228 -10.82 15.60 20.41
CA PHE A 228 -10.36 14.51 21.29
C PHE A 228 -8.98 14.81 21.89
N LEU A 229 -8.02 15.22 21.06
CA LEU A 229 -6.65 15.51 21.51
C LEU A 229 -6.55 16.76 22.39
N VAL A 230 -7.31 17.82 22.08
CA VAL A 230 -7.36 19.05 22.88
C VAL A 230 -8.00 18.79 24.24
N LEU A 231 -9.14 18.09 24.30
CA LEU A 231 -9.81 17.77 25.56
C LEU A 231 -8.94 16.88 26.47
N GLY A 232 -8.20 15.93 25.89
CA GLY A 232 -7.20 15.17 26.63
C GLY A 232 -6.11 16.05 27.21
N THR A 233 -5.57 16.98 26.42
CA THR A 233 -4.53 17.92 26.87
C THR A 233 -5.03 18.81 28.01
N VAL A 234 -6.26 19.32 27.92
CA VAL A 234 -6.87 20.17 28.96
C VAL A 234 -7.13 19.39 30.25
N THR A 235 -7.77 18.22 30.15
CA THR A 235 -8.09 17.36 31.31
C THR A 235 -6.84 17.03 32.12
N LEU A 236 -5.77 16.65 31.41
CA LEU A 236 -4.54 16.25 32.09
C LEU A 236 -3.74 17.44 32.63
N ALA A 237 -3.91 18.66 32.07
CA ALA A 237 -3.31 19.87 32.62
C ALA A 237 -3.95 20.29 33.96
N PHE A 238 -5.25 20.06 34.14
CA PHE A 238 -5.88 20.22 35.46
C PHE A 238 -5.27 19.25 36.49
N GLY A 239 -5.05 17.99 36.11
CA GLY A 239 -4.41 17.01 36.98
C GLY A 239 -2.99 17.40 37.39
N ASP A 240 -2.20 17.91 36.44
CA ASP A 240 -0.84 18.41 36.74
C ASP A 240 -0.86 19.59 37.72
N TYR A 241 -1.78 20.55 37.53
CA TYR A 241 -1.93 21.67 38.45
C TYR A 241 -2.35 21.21 39.86
N ILE A 242 -3.38 20.36 39.97
CA ILE A 242 -3.88 19.83 41.24
C ILE A 242 -2.76 19.08 41.98
N PHE A 243 -1.99 18.26 41.27
CA PHE A 243 -0.83 17.56 41.82
C PHE A 243 0.23 18.54 42.35
N LYS A 244 0.68 19.49 41.53
CA LYS A 244 1.72 20.46 41.93
C LYS A 244 1.29 21.34 43.09
N ALA A 245 0.05 21.83 43.08
CA ALA A 245 -0.52 22.61 44.18
C ALA A 245 -0.60 21.77 45.47
N SER A 246 -1.04 20.51 45.39
CA SER A 246 -1.13 19.62 46.55
C SER A 246 0.24 19.26 47.12
N MET A 247 1.25 19.04 46.26
CA MET A 247 2.63 18.79 46.67
C MET A 247 3.25 20.00 47.39
N ALA A 248 3.04 21.21 46.83
CA ALA A 248 3.52 22.45 47.43
C ALA A 248 2.83 22.79 48.77
N ALA A 249 1.57 22.36 48.93
CA ALA A 249 0.86 22.49 50.20
C ALA A 249 1.32 21.48 51.26
N ALA A 250 1.72 20.28 50.85
CA ALA A 250 2.09 19.19 51.77
C ALA A 250 3.58 19.18 52.17
N PHE A 251 4.47 19.69 51.31
CA PHE A 251 5.92 19.67 51.54
C PHE A 251 6.54 21.04 51.32
N SER A 252 7.59 21.34 52.09
CA SER A 252 8.35 22.59 52.01
C SER A 252 9.86 22.35 52.05
N GLY A 253 10.63 23.33 51.56
CA GLY A 253 12.10 23.26 51.54
C GLY A 253 12.64 22.09 50.73
N GLU A 254 13.71 21.45 51.22
CA GLU A 254 14.38 20.35 50.51
C GLU A 254 13.51 19.10 50.34
N ARG A 255 12.59 18.86 51.29
CA ARG A 255 11.66 17.72 51.23
C ARG A 255 10.73 17.79 50.02
N LEU A 256 10.41 18.99 49.53
CA LEU A 256 9.57 19.18 48.33
C LEU A 256 10.27 18.62 47.08
N ALA A 257 11.57 18.85 46.95
CA ALA A 257 12.35 18.36 45.81
C ALA A 257 12.45 16.83 45.80
N THR A 258 12.76 16.23 46.95
CA THR A 258 12.79 14.77 47.09
C THR A 258 11.41 14.14 46.85
N ALA A 259 10.34 14.80 47.28
CA ALA A 259 8.97 14.32 47.06
C ALA A 259 8.60 14.35 45.57
N PHE A 260 8.87 15.44 44.84
CA PHE A 260 8.66 15.50 43.39
C PHE A 260 9.48 14.44 42.65
N ALA A 261 10.77 14.30 42.98
CA ALA A 261 11.63 13.30 42.37
C ALA A 261 11.14 11.87 42.61
N THR A 262 10.65 11.57 43.81
CA THR A 262 10.09 10.26 44.17
C THR A 262 8.79 9.97 43.42
N ALA A 263 7.89 10.96 43.34
CA ALA A 263 6.65 10.84 42.58
C ALA A 263 6.93 10.62 41.08
N TYR A 264 7.80 11.43 40.48
CA TYR A 264 8.19 11.28 39.08
C TYR A 264 8.92 9.96 38.80
N LEU A 265 9.73 9.46 39.73
CA LEU A 265 10.35 8.12 39.60
C LEU A 265 9.27 7.03 39.56
N ALA A 266 8.29 7.07 40.47
CA ALA A 266 7.20 6.10 40.50
C ALA A 266 6.36 6.15 39.21
N PHE A 267 6.02 7.34 38.72
CA PHE A 267 5.23 7.52 37.50
C PHE A 267 5.97 7.00 36.26
N ASN A 268 7.24 7.32 36.10
CA ASN A 268 8.03 6.88 34.95
C ASN A 268 8.35 5.38 35.00
N ALA A 269 8.59 4.82 36.18
CA ALA A 269 8.76 3.37 36.35
C ALA A 269 7.46 2.62 35.99
N LEU A 270 6.30 3.11 36.45
CA LEU A 270 5.00 2.55 36.08
C LEU A 270 4.74 2.68 34.57
N SER A 271 5.07 3.83 33.97
CA SER A 271 4.99 4.06 32.53
C SER A 271 5.82 3.05 31.74
N LEU A 272 7.05 2.77 32.19
CA LEU A 272 7.94 1.79 31.57
C LEU A 272 7.34 0.38 31.61
N VAL A 273 6.79 -0.04 32.76
CA VAL A 273 6.11 -1.34 32.91
C VAL A 273 4.89 -1.43 31.99
N VAL A 274 4.04 -0.39 31.96
CA VAL A 274 2.87 -0.37 31.09
C VAL A 274 3.26 -0.39 29.61
N GLN A 275 4.30 0.36 29.23
CA GLN A 275 4.79 0.43 27.86
C GLN A 275 5.31 -0.93 27.37
N VAL A 276 6.13 -1.61 28.18
CA VAL A 276 6.77 -2.87 27.78
C VAL A 276 5.80 -4.06 27.87
N ALA A 277 5.00 -4.14 28.93
CA ALA A 277 4.18 -5.32 29.20
C ALA A 277 2.71 -5.19 28.76
N LEU A 278 2.07 -4.04 29.04
CA LEU A 278 0.62 -3.93 28.92
C LEU A 278 0.15 -3.32 27.59
N THR A 279 0.94 -2.46 26.95
CA THR A 279 0.45 -1.71 25.76
C THR A 279 0.10 -2.63 24.59
N GLY A 280 0.97 -3.60 24.29
CA GLY A 280 0.70 -4.60 23.24
C GLY A 280 -0.44 -5.55 23.59
N ALA A 281 -0.54 -5.98 24.85
CA ALA A 281 -1.63 -6.85 25.31
C ALA A 281 -2.98 -6.12 25.30
N ALA A 282 -3.02 -4.89 25.80
CA ALA A 282 -4.20 -4.04 25.81
C ALA A 282 -4.74 -3.78 24.40
N LEU A 283 -3.88 -3.49 23.43
CA LEU A 283 -4.31 -3.30 22.04
C LEU A 283 -4.85 -4.58 21.41
N ARG A 284 -4.31 -5.76 21.76
CA ARG A 284 -4.82 -7.05 21.28
C ARG A 284 -6.19 -7.41 21.92
N TRP A 285 -6.35 -7.18 23.21
CA TRP A 285 -7.56 -7.59 23.94
C TRP A 285 -8.71 -6.57 23.86
N LEU A 286 -8.39 -5.28 23.93
CA LEU A 286 -9.38 -4.20 23.93
C LEU A 286 -9.67 -3.69 22.51
N GLY A 287 -8.72 -3.86 21.58
CA GLY A 287 -8.76 -3.20 20.28
C GLY A 287 -8.56 -1.68 20.39
N VAL A 288 -8.30 -1.04 19.25
CA VAL A 288 -8.01 0.41 19.19
C VAL A 288 -9.17 1.25 19.73
N LYS A 289 -10.42 0.89 19.39
CA LYS A 289 -11.62 1.65 19.80
C LYS A 289 -11.80 1.69 21.31
N ARG A 290 -11.68 0.55 22.03
CA ARG A 290 -11.87 0.53 23.49
C ARG A 290 -10.65 1.10 24.21
N ALA A 291 -9.44 0.93 23.67
CA ALA A 291 -8.22 1.51 24.22
C ALA A 291 -8.27 3.06 24.33
N LEU A 292 -8.99 3.74 23.42
CA LEU A 292 -9.18 5.20 23.47
C LEU A 292 -9.91 5.67 24.73
N PHE A 293 -10.75 4.83 25.33
CA PHE A 293 -11.56 5.19 26.50
C PHE A 293 -10.83 5.00 27.84
N VAL A 294 -9.73 4.23 27.86
CA VAL A 294 -9.07 3.83 29.11
C VAL A 294 -8.58 5.04 29.92
N LEU A 295 -7.78 5.91 29.29
CA LEU A 295 -7.23 7.09 29.98
C LEU A 295 -8.31 8.10 30.41
N PRO A 296 -9.27 8.52 29.55
CA PRO A 296 -10.32 9.45 30.00
C PRO A 296 -11.19 8.90 31.13
N LEU A 297 -11.56 7.61 31.10
CA LEU A 297 -12.38 7.01 32.17
C LEU A 297 -11.64 6.97 33.51
N LEU A 298 -10.35 6.60 33.50
CA LEU A 298 -9.54 6.64 34.71
C LEU A 298 -9.36 8.06 35.23
N MET A 299 -9.15 9.06 34.34
CA MET A 299 -9.09 10.46 34.73
C MET A 299 -10.38 10.96 35.38
N ILE A 300 -11.56 10.56 34.88
CA ILE A 300 -12.85 10.89 35.50
C ILE A 300 -12.95 10.28 36.90
N GLY A 301 -12.61 8.99 37.05
CA GLY A 301 -12.65 8.30 38.33
C GLY A 301 -11.72 8.94 39.38
N GLU A 302 -10.49 9.25 38.99
CA GLU A 302 -9.50 9.91 39.87
C GLU A 302 -9.90 11.35 40.20
N ALA A 303 -10.42 12.10 39.23
CA ALA A 303 -10.94 13.45 39.47
C ALA A 303 -12.13 13.43 40.43
N ALA A 304 -13.06 12.47 40.29
CA ALA A 304 -14.14 12.26 41.24
C ALA A 304 -13.60 11.91 42.65
N GLY A 305 -12.54 11.10 42.71
CA GLY A 305 -11.80 10.82 43.95
C GLY A 305 -11.30 12.08 44.65
N VAL A 306 -10.69 13.02 43.89
CA VAL A 306 -10.22 14.32 44.43
C VAL A 306 -11.38 15.21 44.87
N VAL A 307 -12.53 15.18 44.17
CA VAL A 307 -13.73 15.94 44.57
C VAL A 307 -14.25 15.46 45.92
N VAL A 308 -14.36 14.14 46.12
CA VAL A 308 -14.85 13.52 47.35
C VAL A 308 -13.84 13.68 48.49
N LEU A 309 -12.58 13.32 48.23
CA LEU A 309 -11.47 13.29 49.18
C LEU A 309 -10.28 14.09 48.59
N PRO A 310 -10.21 15.41 48.79
CA PRO A 310 -9.14 16.27 48.25
C PRO A 310 -7.83 16.08 49.04
N THR A 311 -7.29 14.87 48.96
CA THR A 311 -6.07 14.44 49.65
C THR A 311 -4.90 14.44 48.67
N LEU A 312 -3.69 14.55 49.21
CA LEU A 312 -2.47 14.39 48.43
C LEU A 312 -2.43 13.03 47.70
N GLY A 313 -2.92 11.97 48.33
CA GLY A 313 -2.97 10.63 47.73
C GLY A 313 -3.82 10.58 46.45
N ALA A 314 -5.00 11.20 46.47
CA ALA A 314 -5.86 11.29 45.28
C ALA A 314 -5.21 12.13 44.17
N ALA A 315 -4.54 13.25 44.52
CA ALA A 315 -3.81 14.06 43.55
C ALA A 315 -2.60 13.30 42.93
N ILE A 316 -1.91 12.48 43.73
CA ILE A 316 -0.82 11.60 43.26
C ILE A 316 -1.37 10.51 42.32
N ALA A 317 -2.49 9.87 42.67
CA ALA A 317 -3.10 8.81 41.86
C ALA A 317 -3.57 9.33 40.49
N MET A 318 -4.19 10.52 40.47
CA MET A 318 -4.55 11.23 39.25
C MET A 318 -3.32 11.50 38.37
N ARG A 319 -2.21 12.00 38.94
CA ARG A 319 -0.97 12.25 38.18
C ARG A 319 -0.25 10.95 37.77
N ALA A 320 -0.34 9.89 38.57
CA ALA A 320 0.25 8.59 38.27
C ALA A 320 -0.36 7.98 37.02
N THR A 321 -1.68 8.07 36.88
CA THR A 321 -2.41 7.60 35.70
C THR A 321 -1.99 8.36 34.44
N ASP A 322 -1.83 9.70 34.53
CA ASP A 322 -1.29 10.51 33.44
C ASP A 322 0.11 10.04 33.03
N GLY A 323 1.04 9.97 33.99
CA GLY A 323 2.42 9.56 33.73
C GLY A 323 2.55 8.14 33.17
N ALA A 324 1.72 7.21 33.64
CA ALA A 324 1.74 5.82 33.22
C ALA A 324 1.18 5.61 31.80
N LEU A 325 0.08 6.29 31.45
CA LEU A 325 -0.73 5.95 30.27
C LEU A 325 -0.59 6.95 29.12
N ARG A 326 -0.27 8.23 29.38
CA ARG A 326 -0.21 9.25 28.32
C ARG A 326 0.80 8.89 27.25
N HIS A 327 2.04 8.60 27.67
CA HIS A 327 3.16 8.37 26.77
C HIS A 327 3.25 6.92 26.25
N SER A 328 2.44 6.02 26.80
CA SER A 328 2.34 4.61 26.41
C SER A 328 1.05 4.39 25.61
N LEU A 329 0.00 3.83 26.22
CA LEU A 329 -1.24 3.42 25.57
C LEU A 329 -1.95 4.56 24.84
N HIS A 330 -2.09 5.74 25.45
CA HIS A 330 -2.81 6.85 24.84
C HIS A 330 -2.09 7.39 23.60
N LYS A 331 -0.78 7.58 23.68
CA LYS A 331 0.05 7.99 22.53
C LYS A 331 -0.04 6.95 21.41
N THR A 332 0.14 5.66 21.70
CA THR A 332 0.07 4.61 20.69
C THR A 332 -1.31 4.54 20.03
N THR A 333 -2.38 4.60 20.82
CA THR A 333 -3.75 4.51 20.29
C THR A 333 -4.13 5.74 19.46
N SER A 334 -3.68 6.94 19.87
CA SER A 334 -3.90 8.18 19.11
C SER A 334 -3.16 8.19 17.78
N GLU A 335 -1.95 7.61 17.73
CA GLU A 335 -1.20 7.46 16.47
C GLU A 335 -1.91 6.51 15.49
N LEU A 336 -2.58 5.47 16.00
CA LEU A 336 -3.36 4.56 15.16
C LEU A 336 -4.59 5.22 14.51
N LEU A 337 -5.10 6.32 15.08
CA LEU A 337 -6.18 7.11 14.46
C LEU A 337 -5.76 7.75 13.13
N PHE A 338 -4.46 7.93 12.89
CA PHE A 338 -3.95 8.46 11.62
C PHE A 338 -3.77 7.39 10.55
N LEU A 339 -3.88 6.11 10.90
CA LEU A 339 -3.65 4.98 9.98
C LEU A 339 -4.64 4.94 8.81
N PRO A 340 -5.95 5.21 9.00
CA PRO A 340 -6.92 5.21 7.90
C PRO A 340 -6.81 6.42 6.96
N LEU A 341 -5.97 7.42 7.26
CA LEU A 341 -5.80 8.62 6.44
C LEU A 341 -4.86 8.37 5.26
N ALA A 342 -5.03 9.08 4.15
CA ALA A 342 -4.14 8.93 2.99
C ALA A 342 -2.79 9.56 3.33
N ASP A 343 -1.72 9.09 2.72
CA ASP A 343 -0.38 9.61 2.99
C ASP A 343 -0.29 11.13 2.76
N ALA A 344 -1.03 11.66 1.79
CA ALA A 344 -1.14 13.09 1.55
C ALA A 344 -1.88 13.84 2.68
N ASP A 345 -3.02 13.32 3.13
CA ASP A 345 -3.84 13.94 4.17
C ASP A 345 -3.17 13.85 5.54
N ARG A 346 -2.57 12.70 5.86
CA ARG A 346 -1.80 12.49 7.10
C ARG A 346 -0.63 13.46 7.20
N ARG A 347 0.11 13.69 6.11
CA ARG A 347 1.25 14.64 6.08
C ARG A 347 0.82 16.10 6.27
N ARG A 348 -0.40 16.45 5.85
CA ARG A 348 -0.95 17.81 6.01
C ARG A 348 -1.59 18.02 7.40
N ALA A 349 -2.42 17.07 7.83
CA ALA A 349 -3.23 17.22 9.04
C ALA A 349 -2.43 17.00 10.33
N LYS A 350 -1.50 16.04 10.35
CA LYS A 350 -0.77 15.67 11.59
C LYS A 350 -0.01 16.85 12.21
N PRO A 351 0.82 17.62 11.47
CA PRO A 351 1.51 18.78 12.06
C PRO A 351 0.55 19.85 12.60
N VAL A 352 -0.59 20.07 11.92
CA VAL A 352 -1.61 21.03 12.35
C VAL A 352 -2.25 20.56 13.66
N LEU A 353 -2.64 19.29 13.73
CA LEU A 353 -3.25 18.71 14.92
C LEU A 353 -2.27 18.64 16.09
N ASP A 354 -1.01 18.31 15.86
CA ASP A 354 0.04 18.35 16.88
C ASP A 354 0.22 19.77 17.43
N LEU A 355 0.21 20.79 16.57
CA LEU A 355 0.32 22.19 16.97
C LEU A 355 -0.90 22.66 17.78
N VAL A 356 -2.11 22.41 17.30
CA VAL A 356 -3.37 22.79 17.97
C VAL A 356 -3.49 22.07 19.31
N THR A 357 -3.17 20.77 19.34
CA THR A 357 -3.21 19.96 20.55
C THR A 357 -2.20 20.46 21.58
N GLN A 358 -0.92 20.53 21.22
CA GLN A 358 0.13 20.85 22.17
C GLN A 358 0.08 22.31 22.62
N ARG A 359 -0.12 23.26 21.70
CA ARG A 359 -0.07 24.70 22.02
C ARG A 359 -1.43 25.28 22.32
N GLY A 360 -2.42 24.97 21.48
CA GLY A 360 -3.80 25.42 21.70
C GLY A 360 -4.39 24.81 22.97
N GLY A 361 -4.21 23.50 23.17
CA GLY A 361 -4.66 22.81 24.39
C GLY A 361 -3.99 23.32 25.67
N GLN A 362 -2.68 23.56 25.65
CA GLN A 362 -1.96 24.14 26.79
C GLN A 362 -2.38 25.59 27.10
N ALA A 363 -2.56 26.43 26.07
CA ALA A 363 -3.03 27.80 26.26
C ALA A 363 -4.46 27.83 26.82
N LEU A 364 -5.34 26.99 26.27
CA LEU A 364 -6.72 26.87 26.73
C LEU A 364 -6.81 26.41 28.18
N SER A 365 -6.03 25.38 28.56
CA SER A 365 -6.02 24.91 29.94
C SER A 365 -5.41 25.92 30.90
N ALA A 366 -4.33 26.60 30.51
CA ALA A 366 -3.72 27.66 31.31
C ALA A 366 -4.70 28.80 31.58
N ILE A 367 -5.41 29.28 30.55
CA ILE A 367 -6.43 30.33 30.69
C ILE A 367 -7.58 29.85 31.58
N ALA A 368 -8.08 28.62 31.37
CA ALA A 368 -9.16 28.06 32.16
C ALA A 368 -8.78 27.93 33.64
N ILE A 369 -7.59 27.38 33.94
CA ILE A 369 -7.09 27.27 35.32
C ILE A 369 -6.89 28.66 35.92
N LEU A 370 -6.33 29.61 35.19
CA LEU A 370 -6.11 30.98 35.67
C LEU A 370 -7.42 31.64 36.08
N ILE A 371 -8.43 31.63 35.19
CA ILE A 371 -9.76 32.19 35.47
C ILE A 371 -10.34 31.56 36.74
N LEU A 372 -10.30 30.24 36.86
CA LEU A 372 -10.84 29.52 38.03
C LEU A 372 -10.10 29.90 39.31
N VAL A 373 -8.76 29.94 39.27
CA VAL A 373 -7.93 30.28 40.43
C VAL A 373 -8.15 31.73 40.89
N GLU A 374 -8.25 32.68 39.96
CA GLU A 374 -8.56 34.09 40.28
C GLU A 374 -9.96 34.27 40.87
N LEU A 375 -10.91 33.41 40.48
CA LEU A 375 -12.24 33.34 41.08
C LEU A 375 -12.24 32.62 42.45
N GLY A 376 -11.08 32.22 42.98
CA GLY A 376 -10.96 31.54 44.27
C GLY A 376 -11.33 30.06 44.23
N ALA A 377 -11.24 29.40 43.06
CA ALA A 377 -11.58 27.99 42.93
C ALA A 377 -10.72 27.09 43.84
N THR A 378 -11.40 26.20 44.57
CA THR A 378 -10.74 25.17 45.38
C THR A 378 -10.27 23.99 44.51
N SER A 379 -9.38 23.14 45.05
CA SER A 379 -8.95 21.90 44.38
C SER A 379 -10.13 21.00 43.99
N ARG A 380 -11.24 21.03 44.74
CA ARG A 380 -12.48 20.32 44.39
C ARG A 380 -13.13 20.86 43.12
N LEU A 381 -13.22 22.18 42.98
CA LEU A 381 -13.79 22.79 41.77
C LEU A 381 -12.90 22.53 40.55
N LEU A 382 -11.57 22.61 40.71
CA LEU A 382 -10.63 22.27 39.65
C LEU A 382 -10.73 20.79 39.24
N ALA A 383 -10.90 19.88 40.21
CA ALA A 383 -11.13 18.46 39.94
C ALA A 383 -12.49 18.22 39.28
N ALA A 384 -13.54 18.93 39.69
CA ALA A 384 -14.85 18.86 39.03
C ALA A 384 -14.78 19.33 37.57
N MET A 385 -13.98 20.37 37.28
CA MET A 385 -13.72 20.81 35.91
C MET A 385 -12.90 19.78 35.12
N ALA A 386 -11.90 19.14 35.72
CA ALA A 386 -11.17 18.04 35.10
C ALA A 386 -12.09 16.85 34.77
N MET A 387 -13.04 16.53 35.67
CA MET A 387 -14.06 15.53 35.46
C MET A 387 -14.99 15.91 34.29
N LEU A 388 -15.45 17.16 34.24
CA LEU A 388 -16.28 17.68 33.15
C LEU A 388 -15.57 17.60 31.79
N THR A 389 -14.32 18.04 31.71
CA THR A 389 -13.53 17.93 30.47
C THR A 389 -13.23 16.48 30.13
N GLY A 390 -13.05 15.60 31.13
CA GLY A 390 -12.92 14.16 30.97
C GLY A 390 -14.17 13.51 30.38
N VAL A 391 -15.37 13.89 30.82
CA VAL A 391 -16.64 13.44 30.22
C VAL A 391 -16.73 13.88 28.76
N GLY A 392 -16.40 15.15 28.47
CA GLY A 392 -16.30 15.63 27.09
C GLY A 392 -15.29 14.82 26.27
N TRP A 393 -14.18 14.42 26.87
CA TRP A 393 -13.15 13.60 26.23
C TRP A 393 -13.66 12.19 25.88
N VAL A 394 -14.45 11.55 26.77
CA VAL A 394 -15.14 10.29 26.48
C VAL A 394 -16.11 10.44 25.30
N VAL A 395 -16.89 11.52 25.27
CA VAL A 395 -17.81 11.80 24.16
C VAL A 395 -17.05 11.97 22.84
N ALA A 396 -15.93 12.70 22.86
CA ALA A 396 -15.07 12.86 21.68
C ALA A 396 -14.46 11.52 21.22
N ALA A 397 -14.02 10.67 22.15
CA ALA A 397 -13.53 9.32 21.85
C ALA A 397 -14.59 8.46 21.15
N ALA A 398 -15.85 8.55 21.58
CA ALA A 398 -16.96 7.85 20.93
C ALA A 398 -17.24 8.35 19.51
N ARG A 399 -17.15 9.67 19.28
CA ARG A 399 -17.33 10.28 17.95
C ARG A 399 -16.24 9.86 16.97
N VAL A 400 -14.97 9.85 17.38
CA VAL A 400 -13.85 9.42 16.52
C VAL A 400 -13.90 7.92 16.21
N GLY A 401 -14.39 7.11 17.15
CA GLY A 401 -14.36 5.65 17.06
C GLY A 401 -15.26 5.02 15.99
N ALA A 402 -16.34 5.69 15.53
CA ALA A 402 -17.23 5.15 14.50
C ALA A 402 -16.70 5.39 13.06
N PRO A 403 -16.30 6.61 12.67
CA PRO A 403 -15.72 6.88 11.35
C PRO A 403 -14.38 6.17 11.10
N TYR A 404 -13.60 5.89 12.15
CA TYR A 404 -12.37 5.09 12.04
C TYR A 404 -12.63 3.71 11.40
N VAL A 405 -13.69 3.03 11.85
CA VAL A 405 -14.06 1.70 11.36
C VAL A 405 -14.59 1.80 9.92
N ASP A 406 -15.35 2.84 9.60
CA ASP A 406 -15.89 3.05 8.26
C ASP A 406 -14.82 3.47 7.24
N ALA A 407 -13.85 4.30 7.64
CA ALA A 407 -12.69 4.67 6.82
C ALA A 407 -11.77 3.47 6.58
N PHE A 408 -11.56 2.62 7.60
CA PHE A 408 -10.83 1.38 7.47
C PHE A 408 -11.55 0.38 6.55
N ARG A 409 -12.86 0.16 6.76
CA ARG A 409 -13.71 -0.67 5.89
C ARG A 409 -13.74 -0.16 4.45
N LYS A 410 -13.82 1.16 4.23
CA LYS A 410 -13.78 1.76 2.89
C LYS A 410 -12.47 1.48 2.17
N ARG A 411 -11.34 1.38 2.88
CA ARG A 411 -10.04 1.00 2.31
C ARG A 411 -9.89 -0.50 2.09
N LEU A 412 -10.44 -1.31 2.99
CA LEU A 412 -10.54 -2.76 2.79
C LEU A 412 -11.39 -3.08 1.54
N ARG A 413 -12.51 -2.37 1.36
CA ARG A 413 -13.39 -2.43 0.17
C ARG A 413 -12.72 -2.00 -1.14
N LEU A 414 -11.68 -1.16 -1.05
CA LEU A 414 -10.91 -0.70 -2.20
C LEU A 414 -9.70 -1.61 -2.51
N GLY A 415 -9.52 -2.72 -1.78
CA GLY A 415 -8.37 -3.63 -1.94
C GLY A 415 -7.02 -2.97 -1.66
N ALA A 416 -7.01 -1.80 -1.00
CA ALA A 416 -5.82 -0.96 -0.83
C ALA A 416 -5.06 -1.26 0.48
N ILE A 417 -5.33 -2.42 1.09
CA ILE A 417 -4.58 -2.93 2.23
C ILE A 417 -3.79 -4.11 1.70
N GLU A 418 -2.48 -3.93 1.54
CA GLU A 418 -1.51 -5.03 1.49
C GLU A 418 -1.65 -5.80 2.82
N ILE A 419 -2.50 -6.83 2.83
CA ILE A 419 -2.63 -7.75 3.94
C ILE A 419 -1.46 -8.73 3.80
N ASP A 420 -0.52 -8.61 4.72
CA ASP A 420 0.55 -9.59 4.95
C ASP A 420 -0.06 -11.00 5.11
N GLU A 421 0.60 -11.99 4.51
CA GLU A 421 0.14 -13.31 4.05
C GLU A 421 -0.40 -14.33 5.09
N ARG A 422 -1.18 -13.90 6.09
CA ARG A 422 -1.88 -14.84 7.00
C ARG A 422 -3.31 -14.39 7.23
N ILE A 423 -4.23 -15.00 6.48
CA ILE A 423 -5.67 -14.94 6.77
C ILE A 423 -5.84 -15.46 8.21
N PRO A 424 -6.30 -14.64 9.17
CA PRO A 424 -6.52 -15.09 10.54
C PRO A 424 -7.57 -16.21 10.56
N GLU A 425 -7.40 -17.21 11.43
CA GLU A 425 -8.47 -18.15 11.74
C GLU A 425 -9.74 -17.37 12.13
N LEU A 426 -10.88 -17.76 11.57
CA LEU A 426 -12.17 -17.10 11.84
C LEU A 426 -12.51 -17.21 13.33
N ASP A 427 -12.23 -16.15 14.09
CA ASP A 427 -12.70 -16.02 15.46
C ASP A 427 -14.22 -15.73 15.50
N LEU A 428 -14.80 -15.81 16.70
CA LEU A 428 -16.23 -15.54 16.90
C LEU A 428 -16.66 -14.14 16.42
N GLY A 429 -15.78 -13.14 16.49
CA GLY A 429 -16.07 -11.78 16.02
C GLY A 429 -16.07 -11.68 14.50
N ALA A 430 -15.15 -12.37 13.82
CA ALA A 430 -15.11 -12.47 12.37
C ALA A 430 -16.34 -13.19 11.82
N LEU A 431 -16.77 -14.29 12.48
CA LEU A 431 -18.00 -14.99 12.12
C LEU A 431 -19.25 -14.10 12.26
N GLU A 432 -19.34 -13.28 13.31
CA GLU A 432 -20.45 -12.33 13.48
C GLU A 432 -20.51 -11.31 12.33
N VAL A 433 -19.35 -10.80 11.89
CA VAL A 433 -19.26 -9.89 10.74
C VAL A 433 -19.66 -10.57 9.44
N ILE A 434 -19.25 -11.82 9.23
CA ILE A 434 -19.60 -12.60 8.04
C ILE A 434 -21.11 -12.91 8.02
N PHE A 435 -21.71 -13.28 9.15
CA PHE A 435 -23.15 -13.48 9.24
C PHE A 435 -23.93 -12.19 9.01
N ALA A 436 -23.45 -11.06 9.54
CA ALA A 436 -24.03 -9.75 9.25
C ALA A 436 -23.93 -9.41 7.75
N ALA A 437 -22.83 -9.79 7.08
CA ALA A 437 -22.65 -9.60 5.65
C ALA A 437 -23.57 -10.51 4.81
N LEU A 438 -23.81 -11.76 5.23
CA LEU A 438 -24.78 -12.66 4.59
C LEU A 438 -26.22 -12.13 4.63
N ASN A 439 -26.54 -11.28 5.61
CA ASN A 439 -27.85 -10.63 5.74
C ASN A 439 -27.85 -9.17 5.22
N SER A 440 -26.81 -8.77 4.50
CA SER A 440 -26.72 -7.43 3.91
C SER A 440 -27.68 -7.27 2.75
N SER A 441 -28.21 -6.06 2.55
CA SER A 441 -29.01 -5.71 1.38
C SER A 441 -28.16 -5.47 0.12
N LYS A 442 -26.84 -5.72 0.18
CA LYS A 442 -25.89 -5.47 -0.89
C LYS A 442 -25.30 -6.78 -1.38
N ASP A 443 -25.62 -7.14 -2.62
CA ASP A 443 -25.20 -8.39 -3.27
C ASP A 443 -23.69 -8.65 -3.17
N ALA A 444 -22.86 -7.64 -3.36
CA ALA A 444 -21.39 -7.79 -3.29
C ALA A 444 -20.89 -8.16 -1.88
N GLU A 445 -21.57 -7.70 -0.81
CA GLU A 445 -21.21 -8.06 0.56
C GLU A 445 -21.62 -9.51 0.86
N VAL A 446 -22.77 -9.94 0.34
CA VAL A 446 -23.24 -11.33 0.44
C VAL A 446 -22.33 -12.28 -0.34
N MET A 447 -21.98 -11.94 -1.58
CA MET A 447 -21.07 -12.73 -2.41
C MET A 447 -19.69 -12.90 -1.76
N GLY A 448 -19.11 -11.80 -1.24
CA GLY A 448 -17.84 -11.87 -0.52
C GLY A 448 -17.89 -12.75 0.73
N ALA A 449 -19.03 -12.77 1.44
CA ALA A 449 -19.23 -13.65 2.59
C ALA A 449 -19.37 -15.13 2.19
N LEU A 450 -20.11 -15.43 1.11
CA LEU A 450 -20.22 -16.78 0.55
C LEU A 450 -18.85 -17.33 0.13
N ASP A 451 -18.06 -16.52 -0.59
CA ASP A 451 -16.74 -16.92 -1.07
C ASP A 451 -15.74 -17.12 0.08
N LEU A 452 -15.77 -16.24 1.09
CA LEU A 452 -14.91 -16.37 2.26
C LEU A 452 -15.22 -17.64 3.07
N LEU A 453 -16.51 -17.98 3.24
CA LEU A 453 -16.92 -19.22 3.89
C LEU A 453 -16.56 -20.46 3.06
N SER A 454 -16.65 -20.38 1.73
CA SER A 454 -16.21 -21.44 0.83
C SER A 454 -14.70 -21.67 0.91
N ALA A 455 -13.90 -20.60 0.86
CA ALA A 455 -12.44 -20.67 0.92
C ALA A 455 -11.94 -21.28 2.25
N GLN A 456 -12.70 -21.11 3.33
CA GLN A 456 -12.41 -21.69 4.64
C GLN A 456 -13.01 -23.10 4.84
N GLY A 457 -13.67 -23.68 3.82
CA GLY A 457 -14.32 -24.99 3.91
C GLY A 457 -15.54 -25.02 4.84
N ARG A 458 -16.15 -23.87 5.15
CA ARG A 458 -17.25 -23.71 6.12
C ARG A 458 -18.62 -23.51 5.46
N VAL A 459 -18.83 -24.07 4.27
CA VAL A 459 -20.08 -23.93 3.49
C VAL A 459 -21.34 -24.35 4.25
N ARG A 460 -21.23 -25.30 5.20
CA ARG A 460 -22.35 -25.72 6.07
C ARG A 460 -22.91 -24.63 6.97
N LEU A 461 -22.16 -23.55 7.20
CA LEU A 461 -22.64 -22.39 7.97
C LEU A 461 -23.56 -21.47 7.17
N ILE A 462 -23.59 -21.60 5.85
CA ILE A 462 -24.46 -20.79 4.98
C ILE A 462 -25.89 -21.34 5.08
N PRO A 463 -26.89 -20.55 5.53
CA PRO A 463 -28.27 -21.01 5.63
C PRO A 463 -28.88 -21.28 4.25
N ALA A 464 -29.65 -22.36 4.08
CA ALA A 464 -30.36 -22.62 2.81
C ALA A 464 -31.37 -21.53 2.43
N LEU A 465 -31.81 -20.74 3.43
CA LEU A 465 -32.67 -19.56 3.22
C LEU A 465 -32.04 -18.49 2.33
N ILE A 466 -30.71 -18.50 2.12
CA ILE A 466 -30.06 -17.58 1.18
C ILE A 466 -30.60 -17.72 -0.25
N LEU A 467 -31.22 -18.86 -0.59
CA LEU A 467 -31.89 -19.08 -1.87
C LEU A 467 -33.17 -18.24 -2.07
N TYR A 468 -33.65 -17.54 -1.04
CA TYR A 468 -34.72 -16.53 -1.16
C TYR A 468 -34.20 -15.13 -1.52
N HIS A 469 -32.88 -14.96 -1.62
CA HIS A 469 -32.29 -13.67 -1.95
C HIS A 469 -32.77 -13.19 -3.34
N PRO A 470 -33.09 -11.89 -3.51
CA PRO A 470 -33.63 -11.36 -4.77
C PRO A 470 -32.61 -11.38 -5.93
N SER A 471 -31.32 -11.35 -5.60
CA SER A 471 -30.25 -11.38 -6.59
C SER A 471 -30.01 -12.79 -7.13
N LYS A 472 -30.14 -12.95 -8.46
CA LYS A 472 -29.86 -14.22 -9.13
C LYS A 472 -28.43 -14.72 -8.91
N ASP A 473 -27.45 -13.82 -8.90
CA ASP A 473 -26.03 -14.19 -8.80
C ASP A 473 -25.72 -14.85 -7.45
N VAL A 474 -26.35 -14.34 -6.38
CA VAL A 474 -26.28 -14.91 -5.03
C VAL A 474 -26.92 -16.30 -4.98
N VAL A 475 -28.09 -16.47 -5.61
CA VAL A 475 -28.80 -17.76 -5.65
C VAL A 475 -28.00 -18.80 -6.42
N LEU A 476 -27.48 -18.43 -7.60
CA LEU A 476 -26.65 -19.32 -8.44
C LEU A 476 -25.37 -19.73 -7.70
N ARG A 477 -24.68 -18.78 -7.05
CA ARG A 477 -23.49 -19.06 -6.26
C ARG A 477 -23.81 -19.98 -5.09
N ALA A 478 -24.86 -19.71 -4.32
CA ALA A 478 -25.26 -20.55 -3.20
C ALA A 478 -25.62 -21.99 -3.62
N LEU A 479 -26.38 -22.16 -4.71
CA LEU A 479 -26.69 -23.49 -5.27
C LEU A 479 -25.41 -24.25 -5.63
N SER A 480 -24.47 -23.60 -6.33
CA SER A 480 -23.19 -24.22 -6.67
C SER A 480 -22.43 -24.69 -5.43
N LEU A 481 -22.36 -23.87 -4.38
CA LEU A 481 -21.68 -24.20 -3.13
C LEU A 481 -22.35 -25.36 -2.39
N PHE A 482 -23.68 -25.41 -2.37
CA PHE A 482 -24.41 -26.49 -1.70
C PHE A 482 -24.26 -27.83 -2.41
N VAL A 483 -24.28 -27.83 -3.74
CA VAL A 483 -24.01 -29.03 -4.56
C VAL A 483 -22.60 -29.54 -4.30
N HIS A 484 -21.58 -28.68 -4.40
CA HIS A 484 -20.19 -29.06 -4.13
C HIS A 484 -19.98 -29.57 -2.69
N ALA A 485 -20.74 -29.04 -1.71
CA ALA A 485 -20.70 -29.47 -0.33
C ALA A 485 -21.52 -30.76 -0.05
N GLY A 486 -22.22 -31.30 -1.05
CA GLY A 486 -23.05 -32.51 -0.93
C GLY A 486 -24.23 -32.34 0.03
N ARG A 487 -24.79 -31.14 0.13
CA ARG A 487 -25.95 -30.85 0.99
C ARG A 487 -27.25 -31.22 0.29
N ASP A 488 -28.27 -31.59 1.05
CA ASP A 488 -29.61 -31.94 0.54
C ASP A 488 -30.74 -31.09 1.15
N ASP A 489 -30.44 -30.34 2.22
CA ASP A 489 -31.39 -29.51 2.97
C ASP A 489 -32.08 -28.41 2.12
N PHE A 490 -31.46 -28.03 1.01
CA PHE A 490 -31.98 -27.04 0.08
C PHE A 490 -32.92 -27.60 -0.99
N LEU A 491 -33.01 -28.93 -1.16
CA LEU A 491 -33.83 -29.58 -2.19
C LEU A 491 -35.32 -29.21 -2.14
N PRO A 492 -35.98 -29.02 -0.98
CA PRO A 492 -37.36 -28.54 -0.96
C PRO A 492 -37.52 -27.13 -1.57
N ILE A 493 -36.52 -26.25 -1.39
CA ILE A 493 -36.54 -24.86 -1.87
C ILE A 493 -36.36 -24.82 -3.39
N THR A 494 -35.61 -25.77 -3.98
CA THR A 494 -35.40 -25.82 -5.43
C THR A 494 -36.69 -25.96 -6.23
N LYS A 495 -37.75 -26.60 -5.67
CA LYS A 495 -39.07 -26.66 -6.33
C LYS A 495 -39.63 -25.28 -6.64
N ARG A 496 -39.48 -24.33 -5.71
CA ARG A 496 -39.87 -22.92 -5.93
C ARG A 496 -38.99 -22.26 -7.00
N LEU A 497 -37.70 -22.57 -7.00
CA LEU A 497 -36.76 -21.99 -7.97
C LEU A 497 -37.02 -22.49 -9.41
N LEU A 498 -37.66 -23.65 -9.59
CA LEU A 498 -38.13 -24.11 -10.91
C LEU A 498 -39.25 -23.23 -11.49
N ASP A 499 -39.93 -22.44 -10.65
CA ASP A 499 -40.96 -21.46 -11.06
C ASP A 499 -40.42 -20.02 -11.08
N SER A 500 -39.10 -19.83 -10.93
CA SER A 500 -38.46 -18.52 -11.02
C SER A 500 -38.68 -17.87 -12.39
N ASP A 501 -38.81 -16.54 -12.45
CA ASP A 501 -38.88 -15.79 -13.70
C ASP A 501 -37.57 -15.90 -14.52
N ASP A 502 -36.43 -16.07 -13.84
CA ASP A 502 -35.11 -16.18 -14.48
C ASP A 502 -34.84 -17.62 -14.99
N PRO A 503 -34.62 -17.83 -16.30
CA PRO A 503 -34.31 -19.15 -16.90
C PRO A 503 -33.07 -19.83 -16.32
N GLU A 504 -32.05 -19.06 -15.96
CA GLU A 504 -30.79 -19.59 -15.46
C GLU A 504 -30.94 -20.15 -14.05
N VAL A 505 -31.77 -19.50 -13.22
CA VAL A 505 -32.15 -20.00 -11.89
C VAL A 505 -32.95 -21.29 -11.99
N ARG A 506 -33.87 -21.40 -12.96
CA ARG A 506 -34.64 -22.63 -13.22
C ARG A 506 -33.73 -23.80 -13.59
N ALA A 507 -32.81 -23.57 -14.54
CA ALA A 507 -31.84 -24.57 -14.97
C ALA A 507 -30.89 -24.98 -13.83
N ALA A 508 -30.35 -24.02 -13.07
CA ALA A 508 -29.47 -24.30 -11.93
C ALA A 508 -30.19 -25.08 -10.82
N ALA A 509 -31.46 -24.78 -10.55
CA ALA A 509 -32.27 -25.52 -9.60
C ALA A 509 -32.47 -26.98 -10.02
N LEU A 510 -32.85 -27.23 -11.29
CA LEU A 510 -33.00 -28.59 -11.80
C LEU A 510 -31.67 -29.36 -11.76
N ARG A 511 -30.56 -28.71 -12.11
CA ARG A 511 -29.22 -29.31 -12.06
C ARG A 511 -28.80 -29.69 -10.64
N ALA A 512 -29.03 -28.79 -9.68
CA ALA A 512 -28.75 -29.08 -8.29
C ALA A 512 -29.58 -30.27 -7.77
N ARG A 513 -30.83 -30.43 -8.25
CA ARG A 513 -31.66 -31.61 -7.97
C ARG A 513 -31.11 -32.87 -8.65
N SER A 514 -30.73 -32.80 -9.93
CA SER A 514 -30.23 -33.96 -10.67
C SER A 514 -28.96 -34.53 -10.06
N GLU A 515 -28.07 -33.66 -9.56
CA GLU A 515 -26.76 -34.07 -9.03
C GLU A 515 -26.84 -34.64 -7.60
N VAL A 516 -27.68 -34.03 -6.75
CA VAL A 516 -27.85 -34.43 -5.34
C VAL A 516 -28.88 -35.54 -5.15
N ALA A 517 -30.06 -35.45 -5.77
CA ALA A 517 -31.14 -36.42 -5.60
C ALA A 517 -31.05 -37.62 -6.56
N ARG A 518 -30.51 -37.41 -7.77
CA ARG A 518 -30.28 -38.44 -8.82
C ARG A 518 -31.52 -39.28 -9.18
N ASP A 519 -32.72 -38.69 -9.12
CA ASP A 519 -33.96 -39.36 -9.52
C ASP A 519 -34.16 -39.32 -11.04
N ARG A 520 -33.93 -40.47 -11.69
CA ARG A 520 -34.09 -40.63 -13.14
C ARG A 520 -35.52 -40.37 -13.62
N ARG A 521 -36.54 -40.83 -12.89
CA ARG A 521 -37.95 -40.70 -13.31
C ARG A 521 -38.39 -39.24 -13.26
N GLU A 522 -37.88 -38.50 -12.28
CA GLU A 522 -38.10 -37.07 -12.20
C GLU A 522 -37.53 -36.36 -13.43
N LEU A 523 -36.29 -36.68 -13.83
CA LEU A 523 -35.63 -36.08 -15.00
C LEU A 523 -36.31 -36.43 -16.33
N GLU A 524 -36.76 -37.68 -16.51
CA GLU A 524 -37.51 -38.10 -17.70
C GLU A 524 -38.82 -37.31 -17.84
N GLY A 525 -39.48 -36.97 -16.72
CA GLY A 525 -40.68 -36.13 -16.71
C GLY A 525 -40.45 -34.70 -17.23
N TRP A 526 -39.24 -34.16 -17.08
CA TRP A 526 -38.89 -32.80 -17.51
C TRP A 526 -38.50 -32.70 -19.00
N LEU A 527 -38.32 -33.82 -19.71
CA LEU A 527 -38.03 -33.83 -21.14
C LEU A 527 -39.17 -33.25 -22.00
N GLY A 528 -40.41 -33.30 -21.50
CA GLY A 528 -41.59 -32.76 -22.16
C GLY A 528 -41.90 -31.29 -21.82
N ASP A 529 -41.10 -30.62 -20.98
CA ASP A 529 -41.38 -29.25 -20.56
C ASP A 529 -41.31 -28.28 -21.76
N SER A 530 -42.21 -27.29 -21.81
CA SER A 530 -42.24 -26.29 -22.88
C SER A 530 -41.00 -25.39 -22.85
N ARG A 531 -40.38 -25.19 -21.69
CA ARG A 531 -39.24 -24.30 -21.48
C ARG A 531 -37.92 -24.95 -21.92
N PRO A 532 -37.16 -24.33 -22.83
CA PRO A 532 -36.00 -24.95 -23.44
C PRO A 532 -34.85 -25.24 -22.46
N GLU A 533 -34.66 -24.40 -21.44
CA GLU A 533 -33.59 -24.56 -20.44
C GLU A 533 -33.82 -25.71 -19.47
N ILE A 534 -35.07 -25.98 -19.09
CA ILE A 534 -35.44 -27.14 -18.28
C ILE A 534 -35.24 -28.42 -19.08
N ARG A 535 -35.78 -28.45 -20.31
CA ARG A 535 -35.65 -29.59 -21.21
C ARG A 535 -34.19 -29.91 -21.56
N ALA A 536 -33.39 -28.88 -21.87
CA ALA A 536 -31.96 -29.02 -22.14
C ALA A 536 -31.19 -29.55 -20.92
N THR A 537 -31.46 -29.00 -19.73
CA THR A 537 -30.80 -29.44 -18.49
C THR A 537 -31.16 -30.89 -18.14
N ALA A 538 -32.42 -31.30 -18.32
CA ALA A 538 -32.85 -32.68 -18.11
C ALA A 538 -32.19 -33.66 -19.10
N LEU A 539 -32.17 -33.30 -20.39
CA LEU A 539 -31.58 -34.13 -21.45
C LEU A 539 -30.06 -34.30 -21.26
N VAL A 540 -29.36 -33.21 -20.96
CA VAL A 540 -27.92 -33.26 -20.67
C VAL A 540 -27.63 -34.08 -19.41
N ALA A 541 -28.40 -33.90 -18.33
CA ALA A 541 -28.20 -34.68 -17.10
C ALA A 541 -28.41 -36.19 -17.32
N LEU A 542 -29.43 -36.58 -18.11
CA LEU A 542 -29.69 -37.97 -18.46
C LEU A 542 -28.60 -38.55 -19.38
N ALA A 543 -28.11 -37.76 -20.34
CA ALA A 543 -27.04 -38.16 -21.24
C ALA A 543 -25.71 -38.34 -20.49
N SER A 544 -25.31 -37.39 -19.64
CA SER A 544 -24.08 -37.49 -18.83
C SER A 544 -24.13 -38.67 -17.86
N ALA A 545 -25.32 -39.05 -17.38
CA ALA A 545 -25.53 -40.23 -16.54
C ALA A 545 -25.63 -41.55 -17.32
N HIS A 546 -25.51 -41.55 -18.65
CA HIS A 546 -25.70 -42.70 -19.54
C HIS A 546 -27.07 -43.39 -19.33
N ALA A 547 -28.08 -42.61 -18.95
CA ALA A 547 -29.44 -43.10 -18.71
C ALA A 547 -30.26 -43.23 -20.01
N ILE A 548 -29.85 -42.52 -21.05
CA ILE A 548 -30.41 -42.59 -22.42
C ILE A 548 -29.26 -43.01 -23.35
N ASP A 549 -29.60 -43.66 -24.47
CA ASP A 549 -28.67 -43.94 -25.55
C ASP A 549 -27.98 -42.65 -26.07
N ASP A 550 -26.66 -42.68 -26.12
CA ASP A 550 -25.80 -41.53 -26.43
C ASP A 550 -26.06 -40.94 -27.81
N GLU A 551 -26.34 -41.79 -28.81
CA GLU A 551 -26.62 -41.37 -30.18
C GLU A 551 -27.98 -40.66 -30.26
N THR A 552 -28.98 -41.22 -29.57
CA THR A 552 -30.32 -40.63 -29.44
C THR A 552 -30.27 -39.28 -28.73
N ALA A 553 -29.51 -39.18 -27.62
CA ALA A 553 -29.35 -37.93 -26.88
C ALA A 553 -28.64 -36.86 -27.72
N ARG A 554 -27.54 -37.22 -28.40
CA ARG A 554 -26.82 -36.33 -29.32
C ARG A 554 -27.70 -35.83 -30.47
N ALA A 555 -28.51 -36.71 -31.07
CA ALA A 555 -29.43 -36.33 -32.14
C ALA A 555 -30.45 -35.28 -31.65
N GLN A 556 -31.03 -35.48 -30.46
CA GLN A 556 -31.97 -34.52 -29.86
C GLN A 556 -31.31 -33.18 -29.52
N LEU A 557 -30.11 -33.20 -28.90
CA LEU A 557 -29.34 -31.99 -28.57
C LEU A 557 -28.95 -31.20 -29.84
N ARG A 558 -28.50 -31.89 -30.90
CA ARG A 558 -28.18 -31.25 -32.19
C ARG A 558 -29.40 -30.62 -32.83
N THR A 559 -30.55 -31.27 -32.79
CA THR A 559 -31.81 -30.69 -33.29
C THR A 559 -32.16 -29.41 -32.54
N MET A 560 -31.98 -29.39 -31.21
CA MET A 560 -32.20 -28.18 -30.40
C MET A 560 -31.23 -27.04 -30.76
N ILE A 561 -29.97 -27.35 -31.07
CA ILE A 561 -28.96 -26.34 -31.49
C ILE A 561 -29.24 -25.82 -32.91
N ARG A 562 -29.72 -26.68 -33.83
CA ARG A 562 -29.90 -26.36 -35.25
C ARG A 562 -31.07 -25.42 -35.57
N HIS A 563 -32.03 -25.24 -34.67
CA HIS A 563 -33.25 -24.48 -34.96
C HIS A 563 -33.09 -22.93 -35.01
N GLU A 564 -31.86 -22.41 -35.13
CA GLU A 564 -31.51 -20.96 -35.21
C GLU A 564 -31.99 -20.05 -34.06
N ASP A 565 -32.75 -20.57 -33.10
CA ASP A 565 -33.07 -19.85 -31.86
C ASP A 565 -31.83 -19.84 -30.95
N ALA A 566 -31.15 -18.69 -30.94
CA ALA A 566 -29.97 -18.45 -30.10
C ALA A 566 -30.24 -18.69 -28.60
N GLY A 567 -31.49 -18.52 -28.14
CA GLY A 567 -31.87 -18.78 -26.75
C GLY A 567 -31.89 -20.29 -26.43
N VAL A 568 -32.40 -21.11 -27.36
CA VAL A 568 -32.42 -22.57 -27.20
C VAL A 568 -31.01 -23.15 -27.29
N ALA A 569 -30.21 -22.70 -28.26
CA ALA A 569 -28.82 -23.12 -28.39
C ALA A 569 -28.01 -22.76 -27.13
N LEU A 570 -28.19 -21.54 -26.61
CA LEU A 570 -27.54 -21.09 -25.37
C LEU A 570 -27.92 -21.95 -24.16
N ALA A 571 -29.19 -22.31 -24.03
CA ALA A 571 -29.67 -23.19 -22.96
C ALA A 571 -29.01 -24.57 -23.00
N VAL A 572 -28.86 -25.16 -24.20
CA VAL A 572 -28.19 -26.45 -24.40
C VAL A 572 -26.71 -26.36 -24.05
N ILE A 573 -26.01 -25.34 -24.55
CA ILE A 573 -24.57 -25.16 -24.34
C ILE A 573 -24.25 -24.94 -22.85
N ARG A 574 -25.04 -24.10 -22.17
CA ARG A 574 -24.90 -23.89 -20.72
C ARG A 574 -25.17 -25.16 -19.92
N ALA A 575 -26.14 -25.97 -20.34
CA ALA A 575 -26.38 -27.26 -19.72
C ALA A 575 -25.18 -28.21 -19.90
N MET A 576 -24.62 -28.31 -21.12
CA MET A 576 -23.43 -29.12 -21.41
C MET A 576 -22.22 -28.69 -20.58
N GLY A 577 -21.93 -27.39 -20.49
CA GLY A 577 -20.79 -26.88 -19.72
C GLY A 577 -20.91 -27.13 -18.22
N ALA A 578 -22.14 -27.09 -17.70
CA ALA A 578 -22.37 -27.30 -16.28
C ALA A 578 -22.57 -28.78 -15.88
N SER A 579 -22.62 -29.69 -16.84
CA SER A 579 -22.62 -31.14 -16.62
C SER A 579 -21.63 -31.78 -17.61
N PRO A 580 -20.32 -31.48 -17.44
CA PRO A 580 -19.29 -31.77 -18.41
C PRO A 580 -19.20 -33.27 -18.72
N SER A 581 -19.10 -33.61 -20.01
CA SER A 581 -18.94 -34.97 -20.51
C SER A 581 -18.18 -34.96 -21.85
N PRO A 582 -17.28 -35.94 -22.12
CA PRO A 582 -16.62 -36.06 -23.42
C PRO A 582 -17.61 -36.21 -24.59
N LEU A 583 -18.83 -36.66 -24.29
CA LEU A 583 -19.90 -36.83 -25.27
C LEU A 583 -20.22 -35.53 -26.05
N PHE A 584 -20.02 -34.35 -25.44
CA PHE A 584 -20.45 -33.08 -26.02
C PHE A 584 -19.35 -32.29 -26.75
N VAL A 585 -18.09 -32.77 -26.73
CA VAL A 585 -16.95 -32.00 -27.25
C VAL A 585 -17.10 -31.68 -28.74
N ASP A 586 -17.49 -32.66 -29.56
CA ASP A 586 -17.66 -32.45 -31.01
C ASP A 586 -18.73 -31.40 -31.33
N ASP A 587 -19.83 -31.41 -30.57
CA ASP A 587 -20.94 -30.48 -30.76
C ASP A 587 -20.56 -29.06 -30.36
N LEU A 588 -19.82 -28.92 -29.25
CA LEU A 588 -19.34 -27.63 -28.77
C LEU A 588 -18.24 -27.05 -29.67
N LEU A 589 -17.34 -27.88 -30.22
CA LEU A 589 -16.36 -27.47 -31.23
C LEU A 589 -17.07 -26.98 -32.51
N ALA A 590 -18.08 -27.72 -32.98
CA ALA A 590 -18.87 -27.31 -34.14
C ALA A 590 -19.58 -25.96 -33.92
N VAL A 591 -20.04 -25.68 -32.70
CA VAL A 591 -20.59 -24.35 -32.35
C VAL A 591 -19.49 -23.28 -32.26
N ALA A 592 -18.34 -23.61 -31.66
CA ALA A 592 -17.22 -22.69 -31.48
C ALA A 592 -16.55 -22.29 -32.80
N GLU A 593 -16.61 -23.14 -33.83
CA GLU A 593 -16.03 -22.90 -35.16
C GLU A 593 -17.10 -22.54 -36.22
N GLY A 594 -18.37 -22.81 -35.92
CA GLY A 594 -19.50 -22.68 -36.84
C GLY A 594 -20.04 -21.25 -37.00
N PRO A 595 -21.26 -21.13 -37.56
CA PRO A 595 -21.84 -19.84 -37.98
C PRO A 595 -22.40 -18.98 -36.83
N PHE A 596 -22.38 -19.49 -35.59
CA PHE A 596 -22.82 -18.72 -34.44
C PHE A 596 -21.84 -17.58 -34.12
N HIS A 597 -22.30 -16.54 -33.43
CA HIS A 597 -21.45 -15.39 -33.05
C HIS A 597 -21.83 -14.88 -31.65
N GLY A 598 -20.92 -14.12 -31.02
CA GLY A 598 -21.17 -13.46 -29.75
C GLY A 598 -21.37 -14.44 -28.60
N THR A 599 -22.49 -14.29 -27.87
CA THR A 599 -22.74 -15.01 -26.61
C THR A 599 -22.74 -16.53 -26.77
N VAL A 600 -23.25 -17.06 -27.88
CA VAL A 600 -23.33 -18.51 -28.11
C VAL A 600 -21.93 -19.13 -28.20
N ARG A 601 -21.00 -18.52 -28.96
CA ARG A 601 -19.61 -18.98 -29.05
C ARG A 601 -18.82 -18.75 -27.77
N ALA A 602 -19.07 -17.65 -27.05
CA ALA A 602 -18.45 -17.40 -25.76
C ALA A 602 -18.80 -18.48 -24.73
N GLU A 603 -20.05 -18.92 -24.72
CA GLU A 603 -20.55 -19.96 -23.80
C GLU A 603 -20.10 -21.35 -24.23
N ALA A 604 -20.01 -21.61 -25.54
CA ALA A 604 -19.39 -22.84 -26.05
C ALA A 604 -17.93 -22.94 -25.63
N ALA A 605 -17.19 -21.82 -25.66
CA ALA A 605 -15.83 -21.76 -25.17
C ALA A 605 -15.74 -22.09 -23.67
N ILE A 606 -16.60 -21.50 -22.84
CA ILE A 606 -16.68 -21.79 -21.39
C ILE A 606 -16.97 -23.28 -21.16
N ALA A 607 -17.94 -23.85 -21.88
CA ALA A 607 -18.30 -25.26 -21.77
C ALA A 607 -17.15 -26.19 -22.17
N LEU A 608 -16.42 -25.87 -23.25
CA LEU A 608 -15.20 -26.59 -23.64
C LEU A 608 -14.12 -26.51 -22.56
N GLY A 609 -14.00 -25.37 -21.86
CA GLY A 609 -13.12 -25.20 -20.72
C GLY A 609 -13.46 -26.10 -19.54
N GLU A 610 -14.73 -26.17 -19.16
CA GLU A 610 -15.22 -27.05 -18.08
C GLU A 610 -15.00 -28.54 -18.40
N ILE A 611 -15.25 -28.94 -19.64
CA ILE A 611 -14.97 -30.31 -20.10
C ILE A 611 -13.46 -30.59 -20.10
N GLY A 612 -12.65 -29.70 -20.66
CA GLY A 612 -11.20 -29.87 -20.70
C GLY A 612 -10.53 -29.88 -19.32
N ALA A 613 -11.11 -29.18 -18.35
CA ALA A 613 -10.68 -29.22 -16.95
C ALA A 613 -11.05 -30.55 -16.27
N THR A 614 -12.21 -31.11 -16.60
CA THR A 614 -12.71 -32.38 -16.03
C THR A 614 -12.07 -33.61 -16.70
N TYR A 615 -11.81 -33.52 -18.01
CA TYR A 615 -11.29 -34.59 -18.85
C TYR A 615 -10.03 -34.10 -19.58
N PRO A 616 -8.83 -34.30 -18.99
CA PRO A 616 -7.59 -33.77 -19.54
C PRO A 616 -7.29 -34.21 -20.98
N ASP A 617 -7.71 -35.40 -21.40
CA ASP A 617 -7.52 -35.90 -22.77
C ASP A 617 -8.24 -35.04 -23.82
N GLU A 618 -9.39 -34.46 -23.47
CA GLU A 618 -10.17 -33.58 -24.36
C GLU A 618 -9.63 -32.14 -24.39
N SER A 619 -8.80 -31.75 -23.41
CA SER A 619 -8.20 -30.41 -23.36
C SER A 619 -7.39 -30.09 -24.62
N HIS A 620 -6.67 -31.07 -25.17
CA HIS A 620 -5.88 -30.93 -26.38
C HIS A 620 -6.71 -30.58 -27.61
N ARG A 621 -7.98 -31.01 -27.64
CA ARG A 621 -8.91 -30.75 -28.74
C ARG A 621 -9.61 -29.40 -28.58
N ALA A 622 -9.89 -28.99 -27.36
CA ALA A 622 -10.49 -27.69 -27.05
C ALA A 622 -9.54 -26.50 -27.27
N LEU A 623 -8.27 -26.63 -26.87
CA LEU A 623 -7.32 -25.52 -26.80
C LEU A 623 -7.06 -24.78 -28.14
N PRO A 624 -6.95 -25.44 -29.31
CA PRO A 624 -6.82 -24.74 -30.59
C PRO A 624 -8.01 -23.84 -30.92
N ALA A 625 -9.24 -24.33 -30.71
CA ALA A 625 -10.44 -23.52 -30.93
C ALA A 625 -10.51 -22.32 -29.95
N LEU A 626 -10.13 -22.53 -28.68
CA LEU A 626 -10.07 -21.45 -27.69
C LEU A 626 -9.02 -20.38 -28.05
N LEU A 627 -7.87 -20.79 -28.60
CA LEU A 627 -6.80 -19.89 -29.03
C LEU A 627 -7.27 -18.92 -30.13
N GLU A 628 -8.05 -19.42 -31.10
CA GLU A 628 -8.62 -18.60 -32.19
C GLU A 628 -9.70 -17.62 -31.70
N LEU A 629 -10.39 -17.96 -30.62
CA LEU A 629 -11.42 -17.09 -30.01
C LEU A 629 -10.83 -15.96 -29.15
N LEU A 630 -9.63 -16.16 -28.58
CA LEU A 630 -8.98 -15.19 -27.69
C LEU A 630 -8.87 -13.74 -28.21
N PRO A 631 -8.49 -13.47 -29.47
CA PRO A 631 -8.39 -12.09 -29.97
C PRO A 631 -9.75 -11.43 -30.21
N LEU A 632 -10.85 -12.20 -30.25
CA LEU A 632 -12.17 -11.68 -30.56
C LEU A 632 -12.77 -10.90 -29.38
N ARG A 633 -13.44 -9.79 -29.68
CA ARG A 633 -13.92 -8.85 -28.65
C ARG A 633 -15.03 -9.42 -27.77
N HIS A 634 -15.95 -10.21 -28.34
CA HIS A 634 -17.11 -10.75 -27.63
C HIS A 634 -16.84 -12.13 -27.04
N GLU A 635 -16.12 -12.98 -27.77
CA GLU A 635 -15.87 -14.38 -27.44
C GLU A 635 -14.61 -14.56 -26.60
N GLY A 636 -13.62 -13.66 -26.75
CA GLY A 636 -12.32 -13.74 -26.07
C GLY A 636 -12.39 -13.84 -24.54
N PRO A 637 -13.27 -13.11 -23.83
CA PRO A 637 -13.44 -13.28 -22.39
C PRO A 637 -13.85 -14.71 -21.98
N GLY A 638 -14.75 -15.34 -22.74
CA GLY A 638 -15.18 -16.72 -22.50
C GLY A 638 -14.06 -17.72 -22.77
N ALA A 639 -13.34 -17.54 -23.88
CA ALA A 639 -12.18 -18.38 -24.21
C ALA A 639 -11.04 -18.26 -23.19
N ARG A 640 -10.82 -17.05 -22.65
CA ARG A 640 -9.82 -16.80 -21.61
C ARG A 640 -10.20 -17.47 -20.29
N ALA A 641 -11.46 -17.37 -19.87
CA ALA A 641 -11.95 -18.07 -18.69
C ALA A 641 -11.84 -19.60 -18.84
N ALA A 642 -12.15 -20.12 -20.03
CA ALA A 642 -12.00 -21.54 -20.35
C ALA A 642 -10.55 -22.03 -20.25
N ILE A 643 -9.61 -21.25 -20.80
CA ILE A 643 -8.17 -21.54 -20.74
C ILE A 643 -7.65 -21.57 -19.29
N ASP A 644 -8.04 -20.60 -18.47
CA ASP A 644 -7.69 -20.55 -17.05
C ASP A 644 -8.25 -21.78 -16.31
N ARG A 645 -9.51 -22.13 -16.60
CA ARG A 645 -10.20 -23.30 -16.01
C ARG A 645 -9.51 -24.63 -16.31
N ILE A 646 -9.01 -24.82 -17.54
CA ILE A 646 -8.28 -26.03 -17.94
C ILE A 646 -6.98 -26.22 -17.13
N GLY A 647 -6.32 -25.13 -16.72
CA GLY A 647 -5.15 -25.20 -15.86
C GLY A 647 -3.86 -25.63 -16.59
N GLU A 648 -3.16 -26.63 -16.05
CA GLU A 648 -1.82 -27.05 -16.52
C GLU A 648 -1.71 -27.31 -18.03
N PRO A 649 -2.62 -28.10 -18.66
CA PRO A 649 -2.50 -28.41 -20.08
C PRO A 649 -2.55 -27.15 -20.96
N ALA A 650 -3.36 -26.17 -20.56
CA ALA A 650 -3.50 -24.90 -21.24
C ALA A 650 -2.23 -24.03 -21.09
N LEU A 651 -1.62 -24.01 -19.90
CA LEU A 651 -0.36 -23.30 -19.66
C LEU A 651 0.75 -23.83 -20.58
N VAL A 652 0.92 -25.15 -20.65
CA VAL A 652 1.92 -25.80 -21.52
C VAL A 652 1.64 -25.54 -22.99
N PHE A 653 0.37 -25.57 -23.39
CA PHE A 653 -0.05 -25.29 -24.77
C PHE A 653 0.28 -23.85 -25.19
N LEU A 654 -0.07 -22.86 -24.36
CA LEU A 654 0.20 -21.45 -24.64
C LEU A 654 1.70 -21.16 -24.71
N ASP A 655 2.49 -21.74 -23.81
CA ASP A 655 3.94 -21.63 -23.81
C ASP A 655 4.56 -22.17 -25.11
N ARG A 656 4.13 -23.37 -25.52
CA ARG A 656 4.57 -23.98 -26.79
C ARG A 656 4.18 -23.13 -27.99
N TYR A 657 2.94 -22.63 -28.02
CA TYR A 657 2.47 -21.75 -29.09
C TYR A 657 3.34 -20.49 -29.18
N LEU A 658 3.56 -19.79 -28.06
CA LEU A 658 4.37 -18.57 -27.98
C LEU A 658 5.86 -18.79 -28.30
N ALA A 659 6.35 -20.03 -28.28
CA ALA A 659 7.70 -20.38 -28.71
C ALA A 659 7.84 -20.58 -30.23
N THR A 660 6.73 -20.68 -30.98
CA THR A 660 6.76 -20.85 -32.44
C THR A 660 7.05 -19.53 -33.16
N THR A 661 7.54 -19.62 -34.39
CA THR A 661 7.76 -18.46 -35.26
C THR A 661 6.44 -17.82 -35.75
N GLU A 662 5.34 -18.58 -35.69
CA GLU A 662 3.99 -18.20 -36.09
C GLU A 662 3.25 -17.35 -35.04
N ALA A 663 3.69 -17.37 -33.78
CA ALA A 663 3.11 -16.58 -32.71
C ALA A 663 3.38 -15.08 -32.86
N ARG A 664 2.63 -14.44 -33.75
CA ARG A 664 2.69 -13.00 -34.06
C ARG A 664 1.28 -12.41 -34.14
N GLY A 665 1.18 -11.09 -33.89
CA GLY A 665 -0.08 -10.37 -34.06
C GLY A 665 -1.13 -10.67 -32.98
N PRO A 666 -2.42 -10.40 -33.26
CA PRO A 666 -3.48 -10.38 -32.24
C PRO A 666 -3.63 -11.66 -31.42
N VAL A 667 -3.46 -12.83 -32.03
CA VAL A 667 -3.58 -14.13 -31.34
C VAL A 667 -2.47 -14.29 -30.30
N ALA A 668 -1.20 -14.09 -30.68
CA ALA A 668 -0.07 -14.12 -29.74
C ALA A 668 -0.20 -13.10 -28.61
N TRP A 669 -0.71 -11.91 -28.93
CA TRP A 669 -0.94 -10.86 -27.95
C TRP A 669 -2.02 -11.22 -26.94
N ALA A 670 -3.05 -11.94 -27.36
CA ALA A 670 -4.12 -12.43 -26.51
C ALA A 670 -3.67 -13.67 -25.71
N ALA A 671 -2.83 -14.53 -26.30
CA ALA A 671 -2.19 -15.66 -25.62
C ALA A 671 -1.33 -15.22 -24.43
N VAL A 672 -0.49 -14.17 -24.58
CA VAL A 672 0.27 -13.60 -23.45
C VAL A 672 -0.65 -13.08 -22.35
N ARG A 673 -1.80 -12.51 -22.73
CA ARG A 673 -2.79 -12.01 -21.78
C ARG A 673 -3.49 -13.16 -21.04
N ALA A 674 -3.82 -14.26 -21.73
CA ALA A 674 -4.39 -15.45 -21.12
C ALA A 674 -3.37 -16.14 -20.19
N LEU A 675 -2.10 -16.21 -20.60
CA LEU A 675 -1.01 -16.70 -19.76
C LEU A 675 -0.91 -15.94 -18.43
N SER A 676 -1.30 -14.66 -18.41
CA SER A 676 -1.22 -13.82 -17.21
C SER A 676 -2.31 -14.03 -16.15
N ASP A 677 -3.27 -14.91 -16.38
CA ASP A 677 -4.31 -15.27 -15.40
C ASP A 677 -3.92 -16.45 -14.52
N PHE A 678 -2.99 -17.28 -14.99
CA PHE A 678 -2.45 -18.40 -14.22
C PHE A 678 -1.59 -17.92 -13.05
N ASP A 679 -1.31 -18.85 -12.14
CA ASP A 679 -0.46 -18.63 -10.96
C ASP A 679 0.87 -17.91 -11.32
N PRO A 680 1.16 -16.74 -10.71
CA PRO A 680 2.32 -15.93 -11.05
C PRO A 680 3.66 -16.67 -10.90
N SER A 681 3.80 -17.58 -9.92
CA SER A 681 5.04 -18.32 -9.69
C SER A 681 5.43 -19.22 -10.87
N ARG A 682 4.42 -19.65 -11.64
CA ARG A 682 4.56 -20.54 -12.80
C ARG A 682 4.70 -19.78 -14.10
N VAL A 683 4.05 -18.62 -14.20
CA VAL A 683 4.03 -17.79 -15.41
C VAL A 683 5.30 -16.95 -15.56
N VAL A 684 5.86 -16.45 -14.45
CA VAL A 684 7.05 -15.58 -14.48
C VAL A 684 8.23 -16.21 -15.24
N PRO A 685 8.62 -17.48 -15.01
CA PRO A 685 9.68 -18.14 -15.79
C PRO A 685 9.39 -18.20 -17.30
N LEU A 686 8.15 -18.48 -17.67
CA LEU A 686 7.72 -18.58 -19.08
C LEU A 686 7.79 -17.21 -19.76
N MET A 687 7.25 -16.17 -19.12
CA MET A 687 7.32 -14.79 -19.62
C MET A 687 8.76 -14.29 -19.75
N MET A 688 9.64 -14.66 -18.82
CA MET A 688 11.07 -14.35 -18.87
C MET A 688 11.75 -15.04 -20.07
N ARG A 689 11.41 -16.30 -20.38
CA ARG A 689 11.91 -16.98 -21.57
C ARG A 689 11.46 -16.29 -22.86
N HIS A 690 10.17 -15.96 -22.99
CA HIS A 690 9.65 -15.27 -24.18
C HIS A 690 10.16 -13.84 -24.31
N LEU A 691 10.54 -13.17 -23.21
CA LEU A 691 11.21 -11.88 -23.26
C LEU A 691 12.54 -11.93 -24.03
N ARG A 692 13.25 -13.06 -23.93
CA ARG A 692 14.53 -13.32 -24.63
C ARG A 692 14.31 -13.78 -26.07
N SER A 693 13.40 -14.71 -26.32
CA SER A 693 13.32 -15.43 -27.60
C SER A 693 12.28 -14.92 -28.59
N SER A 694 11.27 -14.14 -28.15
CA SER A 694 10.15 -13.81 -29.03
C SER A 694 10.54 -12.83 -30.15
N PRO A 695 10.22 -13.14 -31.42
CA PRO A 695 10.49 -12.26 -32.55
C PRO A 695 9.57 -11.03 -32.57
N ASP A 696 8.40 -11.09 -31.93
CA ASP A 696 7.43 -10.00 -31.86
C ASP A 696 7.76 -9.05 -30.69
N GLY A 697 8.08 -7.79 -31.00
CA GLY A 697 8.36 -6.76 -30.00
C GLY A 697 7.16 -6.41 -29.11
N VAL A 698 5.93 -6.59 -29.59
CA VAL A 698 4.70 -6.35 -28.83
C VAL A 698 4.48 -7.46 -27.81
N VAL A 699 4.80 -8.72 -28.15
CA VAL A 699 4.80 -9.85 -27.21
C VAL A 699 5.75 -9.57 -26.06
N ARG A 700 7.01 -9.20 -26.36
CA ARG A 700 8.01 -8.82 -25.35
C ARG A 700 7.52 -7.67 -24.45
N TYR A 701 6.92 -6.64 -25.03
CA TYR A 701 6.35 -5.52 -24.28
C TYR A 701 5.20 -5.96 -23.36
N ARG A 702 4.28 -6.80 -23.84
CA ARG A 702 3.17 -7.32 -23.03
C ARG A 702 3.68 -8.19 -21.88
N CYS A 703 4.67 -9.05 -22.11
CA CYS A 703 5.33 -9.82 -21.04
C CYS A 703 5.87 -8.87 -19.95
N LEU A 704 6.61 -7.82 -20.33
CA LEU A 704 7.13 -6.83 -19.36
C LEU A 704 6.03 -6.15 -18.54
N LYS A 705 4.92 -5.78 -19.19
CA LYS A 705 3.79 -5.13 -18.51
C LYS A 705 3.11 -6.07 -17.51
N HIS A 706 2.89 -7.32 -17.88
CA HIS A 706 2.29 -8.31 -17.00
C HIS A 706 3.22 -8.72 -15.86
N LEU A 707 4.51 -8.94 -16.13
CA LEU A 707 5.54 -9.17 -15.11
C LEU A 707 5.57 -8.04 -14.07
N LYS A 708 5.49 -6.78 -14.53
CA LYS A 708 5.45 -5.63 -13.63
C LYS A 708 4.22 -5.64 -12.73
N ARG A 709 3.04 -5.94 -13.29
CA ARG A 709 1.80 -6.04 -12.51
C ARG A 709 1.92 -7.15 -11.45
N MET A 710 2.36 -8.34 -11.86
CA MET A 710 2.51 -9.50 -10.96
C MET A 710 3.49 -9.21 -9.82
N LEU A 711 4.62 -8.55 -10.08
CA LEU A 711 5.58 -8.21 -9.01
C LEU A 711 5.06 -7.13 -8.05
N ILE A 712 4.19 -6.23 -8.51
CA ILE A 712 3.52 -5.25 -7.64
C ILE A 712 2.51 -5.95 -6.73
N GLU A 713 1.76 -6.91 -7.28
CA GLU A 713 0.76 -7.69 -6.53
C GLU A 713 1.41 -8.67 -5.55
N GLU A 714 2.52 -9.30 -5.95
CA GLU A 714 3.24 -10.31 -5.17
C GLU A 714 4.78 -10.05 -5.19
N PRO A 715 5.30 -9.24 -4.25
CA PRO A 715 6.71 -8.85 -4.22
C PRO A 715 7.69 -9.98 -3.89
N SER A 716 7.21 -11.14 -3.44
CA SER A 716 8.00 -12.33 -3.09
C SER A 716 8.47 -13.11 -4.33
N LEU A 717 7.89 -12.85 -5.50
CA LEU A 717 8.18 -13.55 -6.75
C LEU A 717 9.66 -13.43 -7.15
N ARG A 718 10.27 -14.57 -7.52
CA ARG A 718 11.66 -14.64 -7.97
C ARG A 718 11.77 -14.22 -9.42
N ILE A 719 12.58 -13.20 -9.68
CA ILE A 719 12.88 -12.71 -11.02
C ILE A 719 14.38 -12.83 -11.28
N ASP A 720 14.74 -13.37 -12.46
CA ASP A 720 16.13 -13.37 -12.93
C ASP A 720 16.57 -11.96 -13.32
N LYS A 721 17.27 -11.30 -12.37
CA LYS A 721 17.81 -9.95 -12.56
C LYS A 721 18.91 -9.90 -13.61
N ALA A 722 19.64 -10.99 -13.85
CA ALA A 722 20.71 -11.01 -14.85
C ALA A 722 20.10 -10.93 -16.25
N LEU A 723 19.06 -11.73 -16.52
CA LEU A 723 18.31 -11.65 -17.77
C LEU A 723 17.65 -10.29 -17.96
N LEU A 724 17.00 -9.71 -16.93
CA LEU A 724 16.42 -8.37 -17.06
C LEU A 724 17.46 -7.29 -17.35
N THR A 725 18.64 -7.39 -16.75
CA THR A 725 19.76 -6.47 -17.01
C THR A 725 20.26 -6.61 -18.44
N GLU A 726 20.39 -7.84 -18.95
CA GLU A 726 20.74 -8.14 -20.34
C GLU A 726 19.73 -7.51 -21.32
N VAL A 727 18.43 -7.71 -21.08
CA VAL A 727 17.35 -7.16 -21.91
C VAL A 727 17.31 -5.63 -21.82
N ALA A 728 17.52 -5.04 -20.64
CA ALA A 728 17.61 -3.59 -20.47
C ALA A 728 18.79 -3.00 -21.24
N ARG A 729 19.96 -3.66 -21.18
CA ARG A 729 21.15 -3.26 -21.94
C ARG A 729 20.90 -3.31 -23.44
N SER A 730 20.31 -4.39 -23.94
CA SER A 730 19.94 -4.51 -25.36
C SER A 730 18.96 -3.41 -25.78
N THR A 731 17.93 -3.14 -24.96
CA THR A 731 16.92 -2.13 -25.28
C THR A 731 17.50 -0.70 -25.27
N LEU A 732 18.45 -0.42 -24.37
CA LEU A 732 19.18 0.85 -24.34
C LEU A 732 20.06 1.04 -25.59
N ARG A 733 20.73 -0.01 -26.05
CA ARG A 733 21.49 0.02 -27.31
C ARG A 733 20.57 0.26 -28.51
N ASP A 734 19.44 -0.46 -28.60
CA ASP A 734 18.44 -0.23 -29.65
C ASP A 734 17.93 1.22 -29.64
N ALA A 735 17.75 1.82 -28.46
CA ALA A 735 17.34 3.22 -28.33
C ALA A 735 18.41 4.20 -28.80
N LEU A 736 19.70 3.89 -28.59
CA LEU A 736 20.83 4.69 -29.09
C LEU A 736 20.98 4.56 -30.60
N ASP A 737 20.85 3.36 -31.16
CA ASP A 737 20.82 3.13 -32.61
C ASP A 737 19.74 4.00 -33.26
N LEU A 738 18.55 4.08 -32.67
CA LEU A 738 17.46 4.93 -33.18
C LEU A 738 17.81 6.44 -33.15
N VAL A 739 18.64 6.90 -32.21
CA VAL A 739 19.15 8.29 -32.20
C VAL A 739 20.10 8.51 -33.38
N GLU A 740 21.03 7.58 -33.62
CA GLU A 740 21.96 7.68 -34.75
C GLU A 740 21.22 7.73 -36.09
N LEU A 741 20.27 6.81 -36.31
CA LEU A 741 19.45 6.78 -37.52
C LEU A 741 18.72 8.11 -37.72
N ARG A 742 18.11 8.66 -36.66
CA ARG A 742 17.37 9.92 -36.74
C ARG A 742 18.29 11.09 -37.11
N VAL A 743 19.43 11.25 -36.44
CA VAL A 743 20.36 12.35 -36.68
C VAL A 743 20.90 12.34 -38.12
N LEU A 744 21.22 11.16 -38.64
CA LEU A 744 21.70 11.04 -40.02
C LEU A 744 20.62 11.41 -41.05
N VAL A 745 19.36 11.02 -40.82
CA VAL A 745 18.23 11.48 -41.65
C VAL A 745 18.05 12.99 -41.53
N GLU A 746 18.07 13.57 -40.32
CA GLU A 746 17.94 15.02 -40.12
C GLU A 746 19.04 15.82 -40.81
N LYS A 747 20.29 15.34 -40.78
CA LYS A 747 21.42 15.98 -41.49
C LYS A 747 21.23 15.96 -42.99
N ALA A 748 20.90 14.80 -43.56
CA ALA A 748 20.65 14.67 -44.99
C ALA A 748 19.50 15.58 -45.46
N GLN A 749 18.49 15.79 -44.62
CA GLN A 749 17.35 16.68 -44.87
C GLN A 749 17.69 18.18 -44.80
N ARG A 750 18.83 18.57 -44.24
CA ARG A 750 19.32 19.97 -44.34
C ARG A 750 20.01 20.25 -45.67
N GLU A 751 20.57 19.20 -46.28
CA GLU A 751 21.33 19.26 -47.53
C GLU A 751 20.45 18.95 -48.75
N ARG A 752 19.23 18.43 -48.54
CA ARG A 752 18.29 17.98 -49.58
C ARG A 752 16.88 18.53 -49.33
N PRO A 753 16.01 18.62 -50.35
CA PRO A 753 14.63 19.05 -50.17
C PRO A 753 13.88 18.14 -49.20
N THR A 754 13.08 18.74 -48.31
CA THR A 754 12.29 17.96 -47.36
C THR A 754 11.13 17.25 -48.03
N THR A 755 11.12 15.93 -47.97
CA THR A 755 10.05 15.11 -48.54
C THR A 755 9.07 14.63 -47.45
N ALA A 756 7.84 14.30 -47.84
CA ALA A 756 6.82 13.80 -46.91
C ALA A 756 7.24 12.47 -46.28
N ALA A 757 7.89 11.58 -47.05
CA ALA A 757 8.41 10.32 -46.53
C ALA A 757 9.53 10.50 -45.51
N ALA A 758 10.38 11.51 -45.69
CA ALA A 758 11.44 11.82 -44.73
C ALA A 758 10.87 12.29 -43.39
N GLN A 759 9.84 13.14 -43.40
CA GLN A 759 9.17 13.58 -42.18
C GLN A 759 8.47 12.42 -41.46
N LEU A 760 7.84 11.50 -42.21
CA LEU A 760 7.26 10.28 -41.67
C LEU A 760 8.33 9.37 -41.07
N LEU A 761 9.48 9.23 -41.73
CA LEU A 761 10.61 8.43 -41.23
C LEU A 761 11.16 9.02 -39.91
N LEU A 762 11.35 10.33 -39.84
CA LEU A 762 11.80 11.03 -38.63
C LEU A 762 10.80 10.86 -37.47
N THR A 763 9.51 10.99 -37.76
CA THR A 763 8.44 10.80 -36.77
C THR A 763 8.45 9.36 -36.25
N LEU A 764 8.50 8.38 -37.14
CA LEU A 764 8.52 6.96 -36.80
C LEU A 764 9.76 6.58 -35.97
N LEU A 765 10.93 7.12 -36.30
CA LEU A 765 12.17 6.92 -35.52
C LEU A 765 12.03 7.52 -34.11
N GLY A 766 11.43 8.71 -34.00
CA GLY A 766 11.11 9.35 -32.73
C GLY A 766 10.17 8.50 -31.86
N ASP A 767 9.10 7.97 -32.44
CA ASP A 767 8.12 7.13 -31.75
C ASP A 767 8.73 5.80 -31.31
N LYS A 768 9.49 5.14 -32.19
CA LYS A 768 10.20 3.90 -31.84
C LYS A 768 11.18 4.11 -30.69
N ARG A 769 11.87 5.26 -30.64
CA ARG A 769 12.76 5.63 -29.53
C ARG A 769 11.97 5.85 -28.23
N SER A 770 10.85 6.56 -28.30
CA SER A 770 9.97 6.80 -27.15
C SER A 770 9.45 5.48 -26.56
N HIS A 771 9.00 4.55 -27.42
CA HIS A 771 8.59 3.21 -27.00
C HIS A 771 9.73 2.39 -26.40
N ALA A 772 10.95 2.49 -26.95
CA ALA A 772 12.12 1.85 -26.38
C ALA A 772 12.42 2.39 -24.97
N MET A 773 12.36 3.71 -24.77
CA MET A 773 12.50 4.30 -23.45
C MET A 773 11.41 3.87 -22.47
N GLY A 774 10.16 3.78 -22.92
CA GLY A 774 9.07 3.22 -22.12
C GLY A 774 9.37 1.80 -21.62
N ARG A 775 9.91 0.94 -22.49
CA ARG A 775 10.35 -0.42 -22.11
C ARG A 775 11.49 -0.40 -21.10
N VAL A 776 12.48 0.48 -21.27
CA VAL A 776 13.59 0.65 -20.32
C VAL A 776 13.06 1.00 -18.93
N PHE A 777 12.13 1.95 -18.82
CA PHE A 777 11.60 2.34 -17.50
C PHE A 777 10.74 1.23 -16.84
N ILE A 778 10.06 0.39 -17.64
CA ILE A 778 9.40 -0.81 -17.10
C ILE A 778 10.45 -1.80 -16.58
N LEU A 779 11.52 -2.04 -17.33
CA LEU A 779 12.63 -2.91 -16.91
C LEU A 779 13.33 -2.40 -15.64
N LEU A 780 13.56 -1.09 -15.55
CA LEU A 780 14.12 -0.46 -14.35
C LEU A 780 13.17 -0.60 -13.14
N SER A 781 11.85 -0.45 -13.37
CA SER A 781 10.84 -0.71 -12.32
C SER A 781 10.94 -2.14 -11.78
N LEU A 782 11.18 -3.12 -12.65
CA LEU A 782 11.33 -4.53 -12.28
C LEU A 782 12.66 -4.81 -11.55
N LEU A 783 13.76 -4.17 -11.98
CA LEU A 783 15.08 -4.30 -11.35
C LEU A 783 15.13 -3.62 -9.97
N HIS A 784 14.36 -2.54 -9.80
CA HIS A 784 14.37 -1.67 -8.64
C HIS A 784 12.94 -1.39 -8.12
N PRO A 785 12.23 -2.40 -7.59
CA PRO A 785 10.79 -2.29 -7.23
C PRO A 785 10.49 -1.29 -6.10
N LYS A 786 11.52 -0.82 -5.37
CA LYS A 786 11.36 0.19 -4.32
C LYS A 786 11.26 1.62 -4.85
N GLU A 787 11.58 1.83 -6.12
CA GLU A 787 11.71 3.14 -6.74
C GLU A 787 10.64 3.32 -7.83
N ASP A 788 10.00 4.49 -7.88
CA ASP A 788 8.91 4.78 -8.82
C ASP A 788 9.45 5.27 -10.17
N PHE A 789 9.95 4.34 -10.99
CA PHE A 789 10.47 4.64 -12.32
C PHE A 789 9.40 5.11 -13.32
N ASP A 790 8.10 4.90 -13.07
CA ASP A 790 7.03 5.47 -13.90
C ASP A 790 6.94 6.99 -13.70
N ARG A 791 7.05 7.43 -12.45
CA ARG A 791 7.12 8.85 -12.14
C ARG A 791 8.40 9.49 -12.68
N VAL A 792 9.53 8.80 -12.60
CA VAL A 792 10.81 9.26 -13.20
C VAL A 792 10.65 9.47 -14.71
N ALA A 793 10.08 8.51 -15.43
CA ALA A 793 9.86 8.60 -16.87
C ALA A 793 9.01 9.84 -17.24
N ARG A 794 7.89 10.06 -16.54
CA ARG A 794 7.03 11.25 -16.75
C ARG A 794 7.74 12.56 -16.42
N SER A 795 8.58 12.54 -15.38
CA SER A 795 9.27 13.72 -14.87
C SER A 795 10.43 14.14 -15.78
N LEU A 796 11.08 13.19 -16.46
CA LEU A 796 12.07 13.47 -17.52
C LEU A 796 11.45 14.15 -18.75
N ALA A 797 10.16 13.93 -19.03
CA ALA A 797 9.43 14.60 -20.10
C ALA A 797 8.84 15.97 -19.68
N SER A 798 9.04 16.40 -18.43
CA SER A 798 8.51 17.67 -17.93
C SER A 798 9.18 18.87 -18.60
N LYS A 799 8.42 19.96 -18.83
CA LYS A 799 8.97 21.25 -19.28
C LYS A 799 9.84 21.92 -18.21
N ASP A 800 9.69 21.53 -16.95
CA ASP A 800 10.46 22.07 -15.82
C ASP A 800 11.86 21.42 -15.73
N ALA A 801 12.90 22.25 -15.89
CA ALA A 801 14.30 21.82 -15.86
C ALA A 801 14.73 21.21 -14.51
N ARG A 802 14.14 21.64 -13.39
CA ARG A 802 14.47 21.15 -12.04
C ARG A 802 13.90 19.76 -11.81
N ILE A 803 12.67 19.52 -12.25
CA ILE A 803 12.03 18.20 -12.23
C ILE A 803 12.81 17.20 -13.09
N ARG A 804 13.32 17.63 -14.26
CA ARG A 804 14.19 16.81 -15.11
C ARG A 804 15.53 16.50 -14.45
N ALA A 805 16.17 17.47 -13.81
CA ALA A 805 17.46 17.29 -13.12
C ALA A 805 17.35 16.28 -11.96
N SER A 806 16.34 16.43 -11.10
CA SER A 806 16.07 15.49 -9.99
C SER A 806 15.86 14.05 -10.46
N SER A 807 15.17 13.89 -11.59
CA SER A 807 14.87 12.57 -12.16
C SER A 807 16.12 11.91 -12.76
N ARG A 808 17.01 12.70 -13.38
CA ARG A 808 18.32 12.23 -13.85
C ARG A 808 19.20 11.79 -12.68
N GLU A 809 19.27 12.60 -11.62
CA GLU A 809 20.06 12.29 -10.42
C GLU A 809 19.64 10.96 -9.79
N LEU A 810 18.33 10.70 -9.68
CA LEU A 810 17.83 9.42 -9.20
C LEU A 810 18.29 8.25 -10.08
N CYS A 811 18.22 8.39 -11.42
CA CYS A 811 18.73 7.39 -12.35
C CYS A 811 20.24 7.14 -12.14
N HIS A 812 21.04 8.20 -11.92
CA HIS A 812 22.48 8.06 -11.67
C HIS A 812 22.81 7.37 -10.35
N ASN A 813 21.96 7.48 -9.33
CA ASN A 813 22.26 6.90 -8.01
C ASN A 813 21.74 5.47 -7.85
N VAL A 814 20.61 5.15 -8.47
CA VAL A 814 19.91 3.87 -8.28
C VAL A 814 20.36 2.80 -9.29
N VAL A 815 20.56 3.19 -10.55
CA VAL A 815 20.82 2.24 -11.65
C VAL A 815 22.26 1.71 -11.58
N SER A 816 22.46 0.43 -11.86
CA SER A 816 23.79 -0.21 -11.90
C SER A 816 24.72 0.51 -12.89
N THR A 817 26.03 0.53 -12.59
CA THR A 817 27.03 1.24 -13.40
C THR A 817 26.93 0.89 -14.90
N GLU A 818 26.73 -0.38 -15.21
CA GLU A 818 26.66 -0.86 -16.58
C GLU A 818 25.46 -0.32 -17.39
N LEU A 819 24.28 -0.19 -16.78
CA LEU A 819 23.10 0.38 -17.46
C LEU A 819 23.11 1.91 -17.39
N ARG A 820 23.68 2.46 -16.32
CA ARG A 820 23.73 3.90 -16.04
C ARG A 820 24.45 4.67 -17.13
N ASP A 821 25.58 4.17 -17.63
CA ASP A 821 26.36 4.89 -18.63
C ASP A 821 25.59 5.04 -19.95
N LEU A 822 24.91 3.97 -20.40
CA LEU A 822 24.07 4.00 -21.60
C LEU A 822 22.81 4.86 -21.40
N LEU A 823 22.17 4.73 -20.23
CA LEU A 823 20.97 5.49 -19.89
C LEU A 823 21.27 7.00 -19.79
N ALA A 824 22.40 7.36 -19.17
CA ALA A 824 22.87 8.74 -19.03
C ALA A 824 22.96 9.43 -20.39
N VAL A 825 23.54 8.77 -21.39
CA VAL A 825 23.64 9.33 -22.74
C VAL A 825 22.27 9.66 -23.35
N LEU A 826 21.24 8.86 -23.06
CA LEU A 826 19.89 9.08 -23.59
C LEU A 826 19.13 10.18 -22.83
N ILE A 827 19.28 10.25 -21.52
CA ILE A 827 18.50 11.16 -20.65
C ILE A 827 19.17 12.52 -20.44
N ASP A 828 20.49 12.62 -20.62
CA ASP A 828 21.22 13.86 -20.44
C ASP A 828 20.84 14.90 -21.48
N ASP A 829 20.82 16.16 -21.04
CA ASP A 829 20.51 17.33 -21.84
C ASP A 829 21.74 17.76 -22.66
N ILE A 830 22.21 16.82 -23.48
CA ILE A 830 23.31 17.00 -24.44
C ILE A 830 22.74 16.87 -25.86
N GLY A 831 23.32 17.60 -26.81
CA GLY A 831 22.89 17.55 -28.21
C GLY A 831 23.04 16.14 -28.81
N ASP A 832 22.20 15.79 -29.78
CA ASP A 832 22.17 14.42 -30.32
C ASP A 832 23.51 13.99 -30.95
N ASP A 833 24.28 14.92 -31.51
CA ASP A 833 25.64 14.65 -31.99
C ASP A 833 26.58 14.23 -30.87
N ALA A 834 26.50 14.90 -29.71
CA ALA A 834 27.26 14.54 -28.51
C ALA A 834 26.76 13.23 -27.90
N LYS A 835 25.47 12.89 -28.05
CA LYS A 835 24.93 11.58 -27.64
C LYS A 835 25.55 10.45 -28.45
N ILE A 836 25.60 10.62 -29.77
CA ILE A 836 26.19 9.64 -30.68
C ILE A 836 27.68 9.46 -30.39
N GLU A 837 28.41 10.57 -30.24
CA GLU A 837 29.85 10.54 -29.95
C GLU A 837 30.14 9.84 -28.61
N ARG A 838 29.34 10.11 -27.57
CA ARG A 838 29.53 9.50 -26.25
C ARG A 838 29.06 8.04 -26.17
N ALA A 839 28.06 7.64 -26.95
CA ALA A 839 27.54 6.28 -26.96
C ALA A 839 28.34 5.32 -27.83
N LEU A 840 28.72 5.75 -29.03
CA LEU A 840 29.36 4.91 -30.03
C LEU A 840 30.86 5.18 -30.08
N GLY A 841 31.32 6.43 -29.89
CA GLY A 841 32.68 6.89 -30.19
C GLY A 841 32.80 7.36 -31.64
N ALA A 842 33.63 8.38 -31.90
CA ALA A 842 33.77 9.00 -33.23
C ALA A 842 34.17 7.99 -34.34
N GLU A 843 34.97 6.98 -34.01
CA GLU A 843 35.45 5.94 -34.95
C GLU A 843 34.47 4.77 -35.15
N ARG A 844 33.39 4.70 -34.37
CA ARG A 844 32.48 3.54 -34.28
C ARG A 844 31.08 3.84 -34.79
N ARG A 845 30.88 4.95 -35.52
CA ARG A 845 29.63 5.23 -36.22
C ARG A 845 29.29 4.08 -37.15
N ARG A 846 28.03 3.63 -37.11
CA ARG A 846 27.58 2.45 -37.84
C ARG A 846 27.44 2.72 -39.33
N PHE A 847 27.15 3.97 -39.69
CA PHE A 847 26.98 4.40 -41.07
C PHE A 847 27.94 5.55 -41.37
N ALA A 848 28.74 5.39 -42.42
CA ALA A 848 29.66 6.42 -42.89
C ALA A 848 28.92 7.46 -43.75
N THR A 849 27.93 7.01 -44.54
CA THR A 849 27.15 7.87 -45.44
C THR A 849 25.64 7.70 -45.24
N TYR A 850 24.87 8.67 -45.73
CA TYR A 850 23.41 8.57 -45.79
C TYR A 850 22.93 7.44 -46.71
N GLU A 851 23.73 7.08 -47.73
CA GLU A 851 23.39 6.02 -48.68
C GLU A 851 23.51 4.63 -48.03
N ASP A 852 24.55 4.42 -47.22
CA ASP A 852 24.72 3.21 -46.41
C ASP A 852 23.54 3.00 -45.45
N LEU A 853 23.11 4.10 -44.81
CA LEU A 853 21.93 4.13 -43.93
C LEU A 853 20.66 3.72 -44.69
N MET A 854 20.42 4.32 -45.87
CA MET A 854 19.23 4.02 -46.65
C MET A 854 19.21 2.58 -47.15
N HIS A 855 20.36 2.01 -47.56
CA HIS A 855 20.47 0.60 -47.91
C HIS A 855 20.20 -0.35 -46.74
N ASP A 856 20.55 0.02 -45.51
CA ASP A 856 20.17 -0.74 -44.30
C ASP A 856 18.67 -0.61 -44.02
N LEU A 857 18.14 0.62 -44.00
CA LEU A 857 16.73 0.89 -43.69
C LEU A 857 15.78 0.21 -44.68
N VAL A 858 16.08 0.24 -45.98
CA VAL A 858 15.30 -0.41 -47.05
C VAL A 858 15.18 -1.93 -46.85
N ARG A 859 16.22 -2.58 -46.32
CA ARG A 859 16.26 -4.03 -46.08
C ARG A 859 15.51 -4.45 -44.83
N ARG A 860 15.16 -3.52 -43.95
CA ARG A 860 14.39 -3.82 -42.73
C ARG A 860 12.95 -4.19 -43.09
N SER A 861 12.36 -5.08 -42.30
CA SER A 861 10.96 -5.45 -42.41
C SER A 861 10.04 -4.44 -41.71
N GLY A 862 8.75 -4.48 -42.03
CA GLY A 862 7.72 -3.64 -41.42
C GLY A 862 7.71 -2.18 -41.89
N GLU A 863 7.09 -1.31 -41.06
CA GLU A 863 6.82 0.10 -41.37
C GLU A 863 8.08 0.90 -41.72
N LEU A 864 9.18 0.65 -41.01
CA LEU A 864 10.43 1.40 -41.19
C LEU A 864 11.02 1.17 -42.58
N GLY A 865 11.04 -0.09 -43.03
CA GLY A 865 11.53 -0.43 -44.38
C GLY A 865 10.57 -0.02 -45.48
N ALA A 866 9.26 -0.07 -45.24
CA ALA A 866 8.27 0.42 -46.20
C ALA A 866 8.42 1.93 -46.45
N ILE A 867 8.51 2.73 -45.37
CA ILE A 867 8.69 4.19 -45.47
C ILE A 867 10.07 4.53 -46.03
N ALA A 868 11.12 3.81 -45.64
CA ALA A 868 12.47 4.02 -46.20
C ALA A 868 12.54 3.71 -47.70
N ARG A 869 11.87 2.66 -48.19
CA ARG A 869 11.76 2.36 -49.63
C ARG A 869 11.04 3.46 -50.38
N TYR A 870 9.94 3.98 -49.83
CA TYR A 870 9.21 5.07 -50.43
C TYR A 870 10.06 6.36 -50.48
N HIS A 871 10.74 6.68 -49.37
CA HIS A 871 11.66 7.83 -49.32
C HIS A 871 12.83 7.70 -50.30
N ALA A 872 13.44 6.52 -50.42
CA ALA A 872 14.53 6.27 -51.36
C ALA A 872 14.09 6.47 -52.82
N LYS A 873 12.85 6.10 -53.17
CA LYS A 873 12.26 6.41 -54.49
C LYS A 873 12.05 7.91 -54.70
N GLU A 874 11.55 8.64 -53.70
CA GLU A 874 11.35 10.09 -53.80
C GLU A 874 12.65 10.86 -54.09
N ILE A 875 13.78 10.40 -53.55
CA ILE A 875 15.10 11.04 -53.74
C ILE A 875 15.88 10.49 -54.94
N GLY A 876 15.26 9.64 -55.78
CA GLY A 876 15.90 9.09 -56.98
C GLY A 876 17.01 8.07 -56.72
N MET A 877 17.05 7.45 -55.54
CA MET A 877 18.03 6.42 -55.22
C MET A 877 17.63 5.08 -55.84
N ALA A 878 18.58 4.37 -56.45
CA ALA A 878 18.33 3.05 -57.01
C ALA A 878 18.12 2.04 -55.87
N VAL A 879 16.88 1.56 -55.72
CA VAL A 879 16.51 0.56 -54.71
C VAL A 879 16.17 -0.72 -55.43
N ALA A 880 16.82 -1.84 -55.06
CA ALA A 880 16.39 -3.16 -55.52
C ALA A 880 14.92 -3.38 -55.15
N GLU A 881 14.10 -3.82 -56.12
CA GLU A 881 12.70 -4.14 -55.86
C GLU A 881 12.61 -5.18 -54.73
N ALA A 882 11.86 -4.86 -53.68
CA ALA A 882 11.52 -5.83 -52.66
C ALA A 882 10.54 -6.85 -53.26
N PRO A 883 10.56 -8.12 -52.80
CA PRO A 883 9.48 -9.06 -53.12
C PRO A 883 8.14 -8.44 -52.74
N ALA A 884 7.12 -8.74 -53.56
CA ALA A 884 5.79 -8.14 -53.49
C ALA A 884 5.30 -7.96 -52.04
N PRO A 885 4.59 -6.87 -51.71
CA PRO A 885 3.85 -6.82 -50.45
C PRO A 885 2.99 -8.09 -50.41
N LEU A 886 3.02 -8.83 -49.30
CA LEU A 886 2.04 -9.88 -49.04
C LEU A 886 0.68 -9.29 -49.37
N GLY A 887 0.12 -9.75 -50.49
CA GLY A 887 -1.07 -9.15 -51.04
C GLY A 887 -2.20 -9.32 -50.04
N ALA A 888 -3.23 -8.49 -50.15
CA ALA A 888 -4.51 -8.72 -49.51
C ALA A 888 -5.20 -10.06 -49.93
N GLN A 889 -4.47 -10.95 -50.62
CA GLN A 889 -4.85 -12.32 -50.96
C GLN A 889 -4.16 -13.38 -50.07
N ASP A 890 -3.13 -13.03 -49.30
CA ASP A 890 -2.56 -13.89 -48.23
C ASP A 890 -3.25 -13.58 -46.89
N SER A 891 -4.58 -13.68 -46.92
CA SER A 891 -5.32 -13.98 -45.70
C SER A 891 -4.83 -15.35 -45.19
N PRO A 892 -4.53 -15.53 -43.89
CA PRO A 892 -4.19 -16.84 -43.34
C PRO A 892 -5.31 -17.89 -43.53
N PHE A 893 -6.50 -17.47 -43.99
CA PHE A 893 -7.72 -18.26 -44.03
C PHE A 893 -7.97 -19.06 -45.32
N THR A 894 -6.99 -19.22 -46.22
CA THR A 894 -7.19 -20.00 -47.47
C THR A 894 -6.31 -21.23 -47.68
N HIS A 895 -5.71 -21.80 -46.63
CA HIS A 895 -5.19 -23.17 -46.71
C HIS A 895 -5.94 -24.14 -45.80
N LYS A 896 -6.72 -25.00 -46.46
CA LYS A 896 -7.33 -26.22 -45.92
C LYS A 896 -6.32 -27.02 -45.10
N VAL A 897 -6.72 -27.36 -43.88
CA VAL A 897 -6.11 -28.37 -43.04
C VAL A 897 -5.99 -29.68 -43.83
N SER A 898 -4.76 -30.11 -44.11
CA SER A 898 -4.48 -31.50 -44.48
C SER A 898 -3.59 -32.12 -43.40
N GLY A 899 -4.23 -32.95 -42.57
CA GLY A 899 -3.69 -34.08 -41.81
C GLY A 899 -2.25 -34.00 -41.31
N GLY A 900 -2.09 -33.64 -40.04
CA GLY A 900 -0.87 -33.90 -39.28
C GLY A 900 -1.24 -34.24 -37.84
N THR A 901 -1.39 -35.53 -37.55
CA THR A 901 -1.55 -36.07 -36.20
C THR A 901 -0.33 -35.70 -35.35
N TRP A 902 -0.54 -34.94 -34.26
CA TRP A 902 0.48 -34.68 -33.25
C TRP A 902 0.72 -35.97 -32.46
N SER A 903 1.83 -36.68 -32.71
CA SER A 903 2.24 -37.82 -31.88
C SER A 903 3.03 -37.35 -30.66
N TYR A 904 2.61 -37.84 -29.50
CA TYR A 904 3.30 -37.70 -28.22
C TYR A 904 4.52 -38.63 -28.20
N THR A 905 5.73 -38.10 -28.07
CA THR A 905 6.85 -38.84 -27.49
C THR A 905 7.38 -38.10 -26.28
N SER A 906 7.19 -38.71 -25.12
CA SER A 906 7.72 -38.27 -23.84
C SER A 906 9.21 -38.59 -23.80
N GLU A 907 10.08 -37.59 -23.86
CA GLU A 907 11.43 -37.74 -23.32
C GLU A 907 11.83 -36.43 -22.62
N ALA A 908 11.68 -36.49 -21.30
CA ALA A 908 12.20 -35.52 -20.37
C ALA A 908 13.72 -35.68 -20.31
N HIS A 909 14.46 -34.70 -20.81
CA HIS A 909 15.85 -34.51 -20.40
C HIS A 909 15.95 -33.39 -19.38
N VAL A 910 15.88 -33.83 -18.12
CA VAL A 910 16.44 -33.12 -16.97
C VAL A 910 17.94 -33.03 -17.19
N ALA A 911 18.45 -31.81 -17.35
CA ALA A 911 19.87 -31.52 -17.22
C ALA A 911 20.04 -30.52 -16.08
N ALA A 912 20.62 -31.01 -14.99
CA ALA A 912 21.32 -30.24 -13.97
C ALA A 912 22.75 -30.82 -13.91
N PRO A 913 23.77 -30.09 -13.42
CA PRO A 913 23.75 -28.72 -12.87
C PRO A 913 24.17 -27.62 -13.84
#